data_AF-A0A1V4VM80-F1
#
_entry.id   AF-A0A1V4VM80-F1
#
_cell.length_a   1.000
_cell.length_b   1.000
_cell.length_c   1.000
_cell.angle_alpha   90.00
_cell.angle_beta   90.00
_cell.angle_gamma   90.00
#
_symmetry.space_group_name_H-M   'P 1'
#
loop_
_entity.id
_entity.type
_entity.pdbx_description
1 polymer ?
#
loop_
_entity_poly.entity_id
_entity_poly.type
_entity_poly.pdbx_seq_one_letter_code
_entity_poly.pdbx_strand_id
1 'polypeptide(L)'
;MLRKYIFFIVIALLLIQPCAAFSLDLQQIDDLKKLEMEMQAQKANSLIVKYKNDSYLGKAFNNSISSDIAKRSQISADIELIVLQDPNNSSRIMNELKNDPNVELVETNTKRYPLDGLNNLPFDNVIEDSGAAINNAAGYNGVLSKAFKQNSENNQAVNQNNNALKLVDKVQASSSTNETEPNNSESTADNIAIDDTICGTITGAYYDLDYFEIDIDQAGELIIVGLLGVYTDYSEYLGIGLFDDNDNFIAESTLLQDTSGNFQGLVQYVTPGTYYIVILQTSPYEYLLVGETYCFSTGFSGTNTPVTAVELDFHKLKMLKNTSQVLSFYIDPPKAANQEVNWSSSKSTVASVDSSGKVTAKNTGSATITVTTQDGGKKDQCLVEVVNSFPVNDPGFGKQWGLDAINIVDAWDYIGATQQKPAIVAVIDTGIDTSHEDLVNRIAPNGYNFIVDNNDVYDINGHGTMVSGTIGAQTNNNKGMAGVTGNINIKILPLQAGDFDGNMYLADQIKAIDYAVQQGVDVINISYGGTTSSPIERQSIQNAIDNGIIVVASAGNSGSSAYEYPASYDNVLSIGSISEDGSVSDFSQHNDKIDFVAPGNNIYTTNSGNIYESVDGTSFSAPIVAGVIALMKAINPALTPAEINDALIGTAIDKGSTGKDNYYGYGLIDSFEAVKAAAVTSPSYDMNDDDIVDIRDLLFIASKIGAVSTDDSIKADVNHDNQVNILDLLEVEDNINL
;
A
#
# COMPACT_ATOMS: atom_id res chain seq x y z
N MET A 1 8.86 -49.23 -4.81
CA MET A 1 7.74 -49.89 -5.51
C MET A 1 6.63 -50.44 -4.60
N LEU A 2 6.69 -50.27 -3.26
CA LEU A 2 5.53 -50.53 -2.38
C LEU A 2 4.72 -49.25 -2.04
N ARG A 3 5.19 -48.07 -2.44
CA ARG A 3 4.49 -46.77 -2.28
C ARG A 3 3.53 -46.42 -3.44
N LYS A 4 3.56 -47.16 -4.56
CA LYS A 4 2.62 -47.00 -5.69
C LYS A 4 1.44 -47.97 -5.66
N TYR A 5 1.37 -48.86 -4.64
CA TYR A 5 0.27 -49.82 -4.46
C TYR A 5 -0.79 -49.38 -3.44
N ILE A 6 -0.53 -48.32 -2.66
CA ILE A 6 -1.52 -47.77 -1.71
C ILE A 6 -2.37 -46.68 -2.38
N PHE A 7 -1.87 -46.06 -3.46
CA PHE A 7 -2.57 -45.03 -4.23
C PHE A 7 -3.79 -45.56 -5.02
N PHE A 8 -3.85 -46.87 -5.31
CA PHE A 8 -4.96 -47.50 -6.04
C PHE A 8 -5.99 -48.21 -5.15
N ILE A 9 -5.68 -48.48 -3.88
CA ILE A 9 -6.64 -49.05 -2.93
C ILE A 9 -7.51 -47.95 -2.30
N VAL A 10 -7.02 -46.70 -2.29
CA VAL A 10 -7.73 -45.51 -1.80
C VAL A 10 -8.77 -44.96 -2.80
N ILE A 11 -8.65 -45.28 -4.10
CA ILE A 11 -9.57 -44.80 -5.15
C ILE A 11 -10.65 -45.84 -5.51
N ALA A 12 -10.47 -47.12 -5.17
CA ALA A 12 -11.38 -48.19 -5.57
C ALA A 12 -12.43 -48.60 -4.51
N LEU A 13 -12.42 -48.04 -3.30
CA LEU A 13 -13.33 -48.48 -2.22
C LEU A 13 -14.32 -47.44 -1.68
N LEU A 14 -14.33 -46.19 -2.13
CA LEU A 14 -15.29 -45.19 -1.62
C LEU A 14 -15.95 -44.30 -2.69
N LEU A 15 -16.13 -44.83 -3.90
CA LEU A 15 -17.19 -44.39 -4.83
C LEU A 15 -18.59 -44.84 -4.36
N ILE A 16 -18.92 -44.61 -3.08
CA ILE A 16 -20.28 -44.77 -2.57
C ILE A 16 -20.56 -43.60 -1.61
N GLN A 17 -21.04 -42.49 -2.16
CA GLN A 17 -21.74 -41.43 -1.42
C GLN A 17 -23.23 -41.85 -1.23
N PRO A 18 -24.02 -41.23 -0.33
CA PRO A 18 -23.72 -40.03 0.47
C PRO A 18 -24.08 -40.13 1.98
N CYS A 19 -23.68 -39.07 2.69
CA CYS A 19 -24.43 -38.39 3.77
C CYS A 19 -23.80 -38.40 5.18
N ALA A 20 -23.73 -37.18 5.72
CA ALA A 20 -23.53 -36.74 7.11
C ALA A 20 -22.12 -36.86 7.74
N ALA A 21 -21.43 -35.73 7.80
CA ALA A 21 -20.49 -35.35 8.86
C ALA A 21 -21.21 -35.40 10.22
N PHE A 22 -20.69 -35.94 11.34
CA PHE A 22 -19.53 -35.54 12.15
C PHE A 22 -19.42 -34.03 12.42
N SER A 23 -19.80 -33.61 13.62
CA SER A 23 -19.22 -32.44 14.28
C SER A 23 -18.81 -32.83 15.71
N LEU A 24 -17.55 -32.55 16.05
CA LEU A 24 -17.00 -32.61 17.40
C LEU A 24 -17.78 -31.65 18.32
N ASP A 25 -17.94 -32.06 19.58
CA ASP A 25 -18.57 -31.28 20.65
C ASP A 25 -17.59 -30.27 21.27
N LEU A 26 -18.06 -29.02 21.39
CA LEU A 26 -17.39 -27.79 21.83
C LEU A 26 -17.39 -27.59 23.35
N GLN A 27 -17.90 -28.53 24.15
CA GLN A 27 -17.94 -28.35 25.61
C GLN A 27 -16.55 -28.41 26.29
N GLN A 28 -15.55 -29.07 25.67
CA GLN A 28 -14.14 -29.01 26.13
C GLN A 28 -13.48 -27.65 25.86
N ILE A 29 -14.13 -26.81 25.04
CA ILE A 29 -13.75 -25.41 24.79
C ILE A 29 -14.54 -24.46 25.72
N ASP A 30 -15.74 -24.81 26.16
CA ASP A 30 -16.46 -24.05 27.20
C ASP A 30 -15.79 -24.17 28.59
N ASP A 31 -15.10 -25.28 28.89
CA ASP A 31 -14.26 -25.38 30.10
C ASP A 31 -13.01 -24.46 30.04
N LEU A 32 -12.53 -24.13 28.83
CA LEU A 32 -11.49 -23.11 28.61
C LEU A 32 -12.05 -21.68 28.64
N LYS A 33 -13.29 -21.44 28.18
CA LYS A 33 -14.01 -20.15 28.38
C LYS A 33 -14.36 -19.88 29.84
N LYS A 34 -14.64 -20.92 30.62
CA LYS A 34 -14.91 -20.84 32.06
C LYS A 34 -13.69 -20.35 32.85
N LEU A 35 -12.49 -20.76 32.43
CA LEU A 35 -11.22 -20.34 33.02
C LEU A 35 -10.78 -18.92 32.57
N GLU A 36 -11.24 -18.45 31.40
CA GLU A 36 -10.96 -17.11 30.88
C GLU A 36 -11.91 -16.04 31.47
N MET A 37 -13.20 -16.36 31.64
CA MET A 37 -14.16 -15.56 32.43
C MET A 37 -13.76 -15.46 33.91
N GLU A 38 -13.15 -16.51 34.47
CA GLU A 38 -12.54 -16.51 35.82
C GLU A 38 -11.27 -15.63 35.91
N MET A 39 -10.82 -14.99 34.81
CA MET A 39 -9.58 -14.20 34.72
C MET A 39 -9.71 -12.77 34.17
N GLN A 40 -10.90 -12.33 33.72
CA GLN A 40 -11.30 -10.91 33.81
C GLN A 40 -11.66 -10.52 35.27
N ALA A 41 -11.52 -11.49 36.17
CA ALA A 41 -11.57 -11.42 37.62
C ALA A 41 -10.64 -10.37 38.25
N GLN A 42 -11.23 -9.27 38.74
CA GLN A 42 -10.98 -8.70 40.08
C GLN A 42 -12.01 -7.61 40.44
N LYS A 43 -13.31 -7.94 40.41
CA LYS A 43 -14.36 -7.03 40.90
C LYS A 43 -14.44 -7.14 42.41
N ALA A 44 -13.95 -6.13 43.13
CA ALA A 44 -13.75 -6.15 44.58
C ALA A 44 -15.07 -6.19 45.39
N ASN A 45 -16.23 -6.14 44.73
CA ASN A 45 -17.52 -5.84 45.37
C ASN A 45 -18.64 -6.84 45.05
N SER A 46 -18.32 -8.04 44.53
CA SER A 46 -19.33 -9.05 44.17
C SER A 46 -19.14 -10.39 44.88
N LEU A 47 -20.26 -11.08 45.09
CA LEU A 47 -20.36 -12.41 45.67
C LEU A 47 -21.10 -13.33 44.70
N ILE A 48 -20.61 -14.55 44.52
CA ILE A 48 -21.36 -15.60 43.83
C ILE A 48 -21.98 -16.51 44.90
N VAL A 49 -23.29 -16.67 44.82
CA VAL A 49 -24.08 -17.47 45.76
C VAL A 49 -24.77 -18.59 45.01
N LYS A 50 -24.52 -19.82 45.43
CA LYS A 50 -25.25 -21.01 44.98
C LYS A 50 -26.23 -21.46 46.05
N TYR A 51 -27.47 -21.73 45.66
CA TYR A 51 -28.53 -22.22 46.53
C TYR A 51 -28.71 -23.73 46.42
N LYS A 52 -29.16 -24.36 47.52
CA LYS A 52 -29.45 -25.81 47.52
C LYS A 52 -30.65 -26.20 46.66
N ASN A 53 -31.50 -25.23 46.31
CA ASN A 53 -32.69 -25.42 45.49
C ASN A 53 -33.07 -24.08 44.84
N ASP A 54 -33.48 -24.13 43.57
CA ASP A 54 -33.87 -23.00 42.70
C ASP A 54 -35.02 -22.16 43.27
N SER A 55 -35.92 -22.76 44.06
CA SER A 55 -37.03 -22.04 44.71
C SER A 55 -36.61 -20.99 45.77
N TYR A 56 -35.31 -20.86 46.05
CA TYR A 56 -34.74 -19.87 46.97
C TYR A 56 -34.06 -18.68 46.26
N LEU A 57 -33.95 -18.72 44.93
CA LEU A 57 -33.35 -17.66 44.14
C LEU A 57 -34.17 -16.37 44.25
N GLY A 58 -33.51 -15.22 44.48
CA GLY A 58 -34.17 -13.92 44.65
C GLY A 58 -34.98 -13.72 45.94
N LYS A 59 -35.03 -14.70 46.86
CA LYS A 59 -35.69 -14.51 48.17
C LYS A 59 -34.80 -13.71 49.13
N ALA A 60 -35.44 -12.83 49.92
CA ALA A 60 -34.74 -12.02 50.92
C ALA A 60 -34.00 -12.91 51.92
N PHE A 61 -32.70 -12.67 52.10
CA PHE A 61 -31.98 -13.16 53.26
C PHE A 61 -32.58 -12.52 54.53
N ASN A 62 -32.18 -12.96 55.72
CA ASN A 62 -32.56 -12.28 56.97
C ASN A 62 -32.46 -10.75 56.81
N ASN A 63 -33.38 -9.99 57.41
CA ASN A 63 -33.53 -8.53 57.24
C ASN A 63 -32.25 -7.68 57.47
N SER A 64 -31.13 -8.27 57.92
CA SER A 64 -29.82 -7.63 58.14
C SER A 64 -28.91 -7.50 56.91
N ILE A 65 -29.20 -8.19 55.79
CA ILE A 65 -28.31 -8.21 54.60
C ILE A 65 -28.91 -7.43 53.41
N SER A 66 -30.24 -7.36 53.32
CA SER A 66 -30.92 -6.78 52.15
C SER A 66 -30.58 -5.31 51.89
N SER A 67 -30.22 -4.54 52.92
CA SER A 67 -29.78 -3.15 52.80
C SER A 67 -28.36 -2.98 52.26
N ASP A 68 -27.54 -4.04 52.23
CA ASP A 68 -26.15 -4.00 51.78
C ASP A 68 -25.97 -4.45 50.32
N ILE A 69 -27.06 -4.87 49.66
CA ILE A 69 -27.04 -5.37 48.28
C ILE A 69 -27.41 -4.22 47.33
N ALA A 70 -26.52 -3.92 46.39
CA ALA A 70 -26.76 -2.94 45.33
C ALA A 70 -27.59 -3.54 44.19
N LYS A 71 -27.23 -4.76 43.74
CA LYS A 71 -27.89 -5.44 42.62
C LYS A 71 -27.79 -6.96 42.76
N ARG A 72 -28.75 -7.65 42.16
CA ARG A 72 -28.79 -9.10 42.01
C ARG A 72 -28.97 -9.43 40.54
N SER A 73 -28.21 -10.40 40.05
CA SER A 73 -28.33 -10.90 38.68
C SER A 73 -28.31 -12.42 38.70
N GLN A 74 -29.30 -13.04 38.06
CA GLN A 74 -29.37 -14.50 37.96
C GLN A 74 -28.33 -14.99 36.94
N ILE A 75 -27.52 -15.98 37.34
CA ILE A 75 -26.53 -16.62 36.44
C ILE A 75 -27.09 -17.96 35.91
N SER A 76 -27.79 -18.72 36.76
CA SER A 76 -28.43 -19.99 36.40
C SER A 76 -29.68 -20.23 37.26
N ALA A 77 -30.32 -21.39 37.12
CA ALA A 77 -31.48 -21.76 37.94
C ALA A 77 -31.23 -21.76 39.46
N ASP A 78 -29.98 -21.92 39.91
CA ASP A 78 -29.58 -22.07 41.31
C ASP A 78 -28.40 -21.16 41.72
N ILE A 79 -27.89 -20.31 40.82
CA ILE A 79 -26.74 -19.42 41.05
C ILE A 79 -27.13 -17.96 40.81
N GLU A 80 -26.77 -17.10 41.76
CA GLU A 80 -26.99 -15.65 41.71
C GLU A 80 -25.67 -14.90 41.93
N LEU A 81 -25.46 -13.84 41.14
CA LEU A 81 -24.43 -12.83 41.36
C LEU A 81 -25.02 -11.70 42.22
N ILE A 82 -24.35 -11.38 43.32
CA ILE A 82 -24.76 -10.30 44.22
C ILE A 82 -23.68 -9.22 44.19
N VAL A 83 -24.09 -7.99 43.89
CA VAL A 83 -23.23 -6.80 43.96
C VAL A 83 -23.53 -6.06 45.25
N LEU A 84 -22.49 -5.71 46.01
CA LEU A 84 -22.60 -5.04 47.30
C LEU A 84 -22.61 -3.51 47.14
N GLN A 85 -23.39 -2.81 47.96
CA GLN A 85 -23.35 -1.35 48.04
C GLN A 85 -22.03 -0.84 48.63
N ASP A 86 -21.49 -1.51 49.66
CA ASP A 86 -20.20 -1.20 50.27
C ASP A 86 -19.28 -2.44 50.27
N PRO A 87 -18.14 -2.42 49.55
CA PRO A 87 -17.14 -3.48 49.54
C PRO A 87 -16.71 -3.98 50.92
N ASN A 88 -16.64 -3.07 51.89
CA ASN A 88 -16.07 -3.34 53.21
C ASN A 88 -16.94 -4.30 54.03
N ASN A 89 -18.20 -4.46 53.64
CA ASN A 89 -19.14 -5.37 54.31
C ASN A 89 -19.05 -6.82 53.79
N SER A 90 -18.28 -7.09 52.72
CA SER A 90 -18.16 -8.40 52.06
C SER A 90 -17.84 -9.56 53.03
N SER A 91 -16.91 -9.36 53.96
CA SER A 91 -16.50 -10.39 54.93
C SER A 91 -17.59 -10.71 55.96
N ARG A 92 -18.35 -9.69 56.40
CA ARG A 92 -19.51 -9.89 57.30
C ARG A 92 -20.61 -10.65 56.57
N ILE A 93 -20.96 -10.20 55.37
CA ILE A 93 -22.06 -10.75 54.56
C ILE A 93 -21.76 -12.20 54.17
N MET A 94 -20.52 -12.52 53.76
CA MET A 94 -20.10 -13.90 53.50
C MET A 94 -20.33 -14.82 54.70
N ASN A 95 -19.99 -14.38 55.91
CA ASN A 95 -20.16 -15.19 57.10
C ASN A 95 -21.65 -15.38 57.44
N GLU A 96 -22.50 -14.38 57.22
CA GLU A 96 -23.94 -14.53 57.38
C GLU A 96 -24.52 -15.51 56.34
N LEU A 97 -24.14 -15.38 55.06
CA LEU A 97 -24.62 -16.25 53.98
C LEU A 97 -24.15 -17.71 54.11
N LYS A 98 -22.91 -17.96 54.55
CA LYS A 98 -22.40 -19.32 54.82
C LYS A 98 -23.15 -20.04 55.93
N ASN A 99 -23.81 -19.30 56.82
CA ASN A 99 -24.61 -19.84 57.91
C ASN A 99 -26.10 -19.98 57.56
N ASP A 100 -26.53 -19.53 56.38
CA ASP A 100 -27.90 -19.71 55.91
C ASP A 100 -28.12 -21.18 55.50
N PRO A 101 -29.14 -21.87 56.05
CA PRO A 101 -29.38 -23.28 55.75
C PRO A 101 -29.74 -23.55 54.28
N ASN A 102 -30.15 -22.53 53.51
CA ASN A 102 -30.58 -22.65 52.12
C ASN A 102 -29.46 -22.39 51.11
N VAL A 103 -28.31 -21.88 51.56
CA VAL A 103 -27.15 -21.60 50.73
C VAL A 103 -26.24 -22.83 50.71
N GLU A 104 -25.80 -23.22 49.51
CA GLU A 104 -24.90 -24.35 49.28
C GLU A 104 -23.45 -23.89 49.25
N LEU A 105 -23.19 -22.79 48.55
CA LEU A 105 -21.84 -22.26 48.34
C LEU A 105 -21.89 -20.72 48.30
N VAL A 106 -20.91 -20.09 48.93
CA VAL A 106 -20.64 -18.66 48.80
C VAL A 106 -19.16 -18.48 48.59
N GLU A 107 -18.79 -17.94 47.44
CA GLU A 107 -17.40 -17.66 47.13
C GLU A 107 -17.17 -16.16 47.02
N THR A 108 -16.05 -15.73 47.58
CA THR A 108 -15.39 -14.49 47.15
C THR A 108 -14.29 -14.87 46.19
N ASN A 109 -13.96 -13.93 45.32
CA ASN A 109 -12.98 -14.08 44.26
C ASN A 109 -11.51 -14.17 44.76
N THR A 110 -11.22 -14.89 45.86
CA THR A 110 -9.89 -14.90 46.48
C THR A 110 -9.28 -16.27 46.84
N LYS A 111 -9.86 -17.45 46.54
CA LYS A 111 -9.08 -18.73 46.66
C LYS A 111 -9.66 -19.96 45.93
N ARG A 112 -8.86 -20.53 45.02
CA ARG A 112 -9.04 -21.80 44.27
C ARG A 112 -9.19 -23.05 45.16
N TYR A 113 -10.00 -24.01 44.72
CA TYR A 113 -9.77 -25.45 44.93
C TYR A 113 -10.10 -26.26 43.65
N PRO A 114 -9.27 -27.24 43.26
CA PRO A 114 -9.54 -28.13 42.14
C PRO A 114 -10.37 -29.33 42.61
N LEU A 115 -11.17 -29.96 41.74
CA LEU A 115 -11.34 -31.41 41.74
C LEU A 115 -12.14 -31.92 40.54
N ASP A 116 -11.47 -32.85 39.88
CA ASP A 116 -11.99 -33.83 38.94
C ASP A 116 -13.21 -34.59 39.47
N GLY A 117 -14.16 -34.85 38.57
CA GLY A 117 -15.10 -35.96 38.69
C GLY A 117 -16.56 -35.54 38.70
N LEU A 118 -17.13 -35.36 37.49
CA LEU A 118 -18.55 -35.58 37.19
C LEU A 118 -18.73 -35.58 35.66
N ASN A 119 -18.19 -36.62 35.02
CA ASN A 119 -18.61 -37.03 33.69
C ASN A 119 -19.94 -37.78 33.79
N ASN A 120 -20.82 -37.50 32.83
CA ASN A 120 -22.12 -38.13 32.53
C ASN A 120 -23.34 -37.42 33.12
N LEU A 121 -24.02 -36.61 32.30
CA LEU A 121 -25.34 -36.94 31.73
C LEU A 121 -25.74 -35.90 30.65
N PRO A 122 -26.56 -36.27 29.63
CA PRO A 122 -26.87 -35.45 28.45
C PRO A 122 -28.24 -34.77 28.54
N PHE A 123 -28.38 -33.52 28.07
CA PHE A 123 -29.66 -32.92 27.73
C PHE A 123 -29.52 -31.82 26.66
N ASP A 124 -29.75 -32.20 25.40
CA ASP A 124 -30.37 -31.34 24.40
C ASP A 124 -31.85 -31.14 24.76
N ASN A 125 -32.37 -29.91 24.55
CA ASN A 125 -33.80 -29.51 24.40
C ASN A 125 -34.22 -28.24 25.19
N VAL A 126 -33.40 -27.18 25.27
CA VAL A 126 -33.90 -25.83 25.65
C VAL A 126 -33.19 -24.73 24.86
N ILE A 127 -33.12 -24.83 23.53
CA ILE A 127 -32.87 -23.66 22.65
C ILE A 127 -33.77 -23.81 21.42
N GLU A 128 -35.08 -23.79 21.62
CA GLU A 128 -36.04 -23.71 20.51
C GLU A 128 -37.08 -22.59 20.67
N ASP A 129 -36.99 -21.72 21.69
CA ASP A 129 -38.04 -20.68 21.90
C ASP A 129 -37.54 -19.22 21.95
N SER A 130 -36.32 -18.94 21.49
CA SER A 130 -35.85 -17.56 21.21
C SER A 130 -35.25 -17.38 19.80
N GLY A 131 -35.30 -18.43 18.97
CA GLY A 131 -34.70 -18.50 17.63
C GLY A 131 -35.35 -17.63 16.53
N ALA A 132 -36.29 -16.75 16.88
CA ALA A 132 -36.92 -15.83 15.93
C ALA A 132 -36.29 -14.43 15.90
N ALA A 133 -35.55 -14.01 16.94
CA ALA A 133 -34.91 -12.69 16.97
C ALA A 133 -33.41 -12.70 16.60
N ILE A 134 -32.71 -13.81 16.82
CA ILE A 134 -31.24 -13.88 16.68
C ILE A 134 -30.81 -14.18 15.22
N ASN A 135 -31.66 -14.82 14.42
CA ASN A 135 -31.29 -15.24 13.06
C ASN A 135 -31.34 -14.12 12.00
N ASN A 136 -31.91 -12.95 12.31
CA ASN A 136 -31.78 -11.76 11.47
C ASN A 136 -30.54 -10.91 11.77
N ALA A 137 -29.82 -11.19 12.87
CA ALA A 137 -28.64 -10.43 13.32
C ALA A 137 -27.29 -11.08 12.95
N ALA A 138 -27.28 -12.16 12.15
CA ALA A 138 -26.07 -12.93 11.84
C ALA A 138 -25.12 -12.24 10.84
N GLY A 139 -25.58 -11.21 10.11
CA GLY A 139 -24.72 -10.38 9.25
C GLY A 139 -23.93 -9.32 10.03
N TYR A 140 -24.57 -8.68 11.02
CA TYR A 140 -24.00 -7.60 11.82
C TYR A 140 -23.07 -8.08 12.95
N ASN A 141 -23.38 -9.25 13.55
CA ASN A 141 -22.63 -9.78 14.69
C ASN A 141 -21.15 -10.09 14.42
N GLY A 142 -20.78 -10.36 13.16
CA GLY A 142 -19.39 -10.65 12.78
C GLY A 142 -18.53 -9.39 12.59
N VAL A 143 -19.15 -8.26 12.25
CA VAL A 143 -18.46 -6.99 11.96
C VAL A 143 -18.34 -6.16 13.23
N LEU A 144 -19.44 -6.00 13.99
CA LEU A 144 -19.43 -5.25 15.25
C LEU A 144 -18.49 -5.90 16.28
N SER A 145 -18.62 -7.20 16.55
CA SER A 145 -17.77 -7.87 17.56
C SER A 145 -16.29 -7.99 17.19
N LYS A 146 -15.94 -7.92 15.88
CA LYS A 146 -14.55 -7.85 15.41
C LYS A 146 -14.02 -6.43 15.39
N ALA A 147 -14.83 -5.44 15.02
CA ALA A 147 -14.48 -4.02 15.08
C ALA A 147 -14.10 -3.62 16.51
N PHE A 148 -14.98 -3.89 17.49
CA PHE A 148 -14.76 -3.58 18.92
C PHE A 148 -13.49 -4.21 19.54
N LYS A 149 -12.87 -5.20 18.88
CA LYS A 149 -11.61 -5.82 19.31
C LYS A 149 -10.37 -5.37 18.54
N GLN A 150 -10.50 -4.75 17.36
CA GLN A 150 -9.37 -4.53 16.44
C GLN A 150 -8.86 -3.10 16.35
N ASN A 151 -9.50 -2.07 16.93
CA ASN A 151 -9.09 -0.68 16.69
C ASN A 151 -8.94 0.21 17.95
N SER A 152 -8.20 -0.27 18.95
CA SER A 152 -7.76 0.58 20.08
C SER A 152 -6.66 1.60 19.70
N GLU A 153 -6.17 1.60 18.46
CA GLU A 153 -5.03 2.42 18.01
C GLU A 153 -5.40 3.83 17.49
N ASN A 154 -6.69 4.12 17.25
CA ASN A 154 -7.16 5.45 16.79
C ASN A 154 -7.84 6.32 17.88
N ASN A 155 -7.85 5.87 19.14
CA ASN A 155 -8.34 6.68 20.26
C ASN A 155 -7.38 7.85 20.54
N GLN A 156 -7.57 8.99 19.87
CA GLN A 156 -7.06 10.25 20.41
C GLN A 156 -7.80 10.54 21.71
N ALA A 157 -7.06 10.59 22.82
CA ALA A 157 -7.64 10.91 24.11
C ALA A 157 -8.41 12.24 24.03
N VAL A 158 -9.74 12.16 24.18
CA VAL A 158 -10.70 13.28 24.33
C VAL A 158 -10.15 14.40 25.22
N ASN A 159 -9.33 14.03 26.22
CA ASN A 159 -8.63 14.91 27.14
C ASN A 159 -7.70 15.98 26.53
N GLN A 160 -7.32 15.88 25.26
CA GLN A 160 -6.51 16.91 24.57
C GLN A 160 -7.35 17.86 23.71
N ASN A 161 -8.66 17.59 23.55
CA ASN A 161 -9.57 18.41 22.75
C ASN A 161 -10.43 19.31 23.66
N ASN A 162 -10.14 20.62 23.66
CA ASN A 162 -10.85 21.61 24.47
C ASN A 162 -12.37 21.69 24.18
N ASN A 163 -12.82 21.29 22.98
CA ASN A 163 -14.24 21.25 22.65
C ASN A 163 -14.92 20.02 23.24
N ALA A 164 -14.24 18.87 23.23
CA ALA A 164 -14.77 17.64 23.82
C ALA A 164 -14.88 17.74 25.35
N LEU A 165 -13.95 18.44 26.03
CA LEU A 165 -14.04 18.73 27.47
C LEU A 165 -15.30 19.54 27.85
N LYS A 166 -15.81 20.42 26.97
CA LYS A 166 -17.06 21.16 27.24
C LYS A 166 -18.30 20.27 27.14
N LEU A 167 -18.25 19.21 26.32
CA LEU A 167 -19.34 18.25 26.18
C LEU A 167 -19.44 17.35 27.41
N VAL A 168 -18.30 16.98 28.01
CA VAL A 168 -18.25 16.24 29.29
C VAL A 168 -19.12 16.91 30.36
N ASP A 169 -18.97 18.23 30.56
CA ASP A 169 -19.76 18.97 31.55
C ASP A 169 -21.27 18.90 31.29
N LYS A 170 -21.70 18.91 30.01
CA LYS A 170 -23.11 18.79 29.63
C LYS A 170 -23.67 17.41 29.97
N VAL A 171 -22.93 16.36 29.61
CA VAL A 171 -23.37 14.99 29.86
C VAL A 171 -23.44 14.70 31.37
N GLN A 172 -22.46 15.15 32.16
CA GLN A 172 -22.47 14.99 33.62
C GLN A 172 -23.62 15.74 34.33
N ALA A 173 -24.09 16.86 33.76
CA ALA A 173 -25.20 17.63 34.30
C ALA A 173 -26.58 17.06 33.92
N SER A 174 -26.63 16.06 33.05
CA SER A 174 -27.87 15.52 32.47
C SER A 174 -28.32 14.28 33.26
N SER A 175 -29.61 14.23 33.62
CA SER A 175 -30.15 13.15 34.47
C SER A 175 -31.61 12.76 34.13
N SER A 176 -32.18 13.31 33.06
CA SER A 176 -33.54 13.01 32.62
C SER A 176 -33.50 12.34 31.25
N THR A 177 -34.13 11.19 31.12
CA THR A 177 -34.25 10.48 29.85
C THR A 177 -35.05 11.32 28.85
N ASN A 178 -34.56 11.40 27.62
CA ASN A 178 -35.15 12.17 26.52
C ASN A 178 -35.04 11.46 25.16
N GLU A 179 -34.75 10.16 25.16
CA GLU A 179 -34.92 9.25 24.01
C GLU A 179 -36.41 8.90 23.76
N THR A 180 -36.71 8.38 22.56
CA THR A 180 -38.00 7.75 22.24
C THR A 180 -37.81 6.29 21.81
N GLU A 181 -38.38 5.36 22.58
CA GLU A 181 -38.35 3.92 22.28
C GLU A 181 -39.59 3.45 21.49
N PRO A 182 -39.48 2.45 20.57
CA PRO A 182 -38.26 1.74 20.17
C PRO A 182 -37.44 2.52 19.13
N ASN A 183 -36.13 2.62 19.30
CA ASN A 183 -35.21 3.23 18.31
C ASN A 183 -34.12 2.24 17.82
N ASN A 184 -34.41 0.94 17.80
CA ASN A 184 -33.42 -0.12 17.54
C ASN A 184 -33.05 -0.37 16.06
N SER A 185 -33.30 0.60 15.17
CA SER A 185 -32.94 0.54 13.75
C SER A 185 -32.86 1.95 13.15
N GLU A 186 -32.17 2.10 12.01
CA GLU A 186 -32.15 3.35 11.22
C GLU A 186 -33.56 3.90 10.96
N SER A 187 -34.52 3.03 10.59
CA SER A 187 -35.89 3.44 10.28
C SER A 187 -36.70 3.98 11.46
N THR A 188 -36.20 3.73 12.67
CA THR A 188 -36.80 4.15 13.94
C THR A 188 -35.89 5.10 14.70
N ALA A 189 -34.80 5.59 14.08
CA ALA A 189 -33.81 6.40 14.73
C ALA A 189 -34.40 7.73 15.23
N ASP A 190 -33.95 8.16 16.41
CA ASP A 190 -34.28 9.47 16.94
C ASP A 190 -33.46 10.54 16.22
N ASN A 191 -34.12 11.58 15.70
CA ASN A 191 -33.43 12.70 15.08
C ASN A 191 -32.78 13.58 16.15
N ILE A 192 -31.48 13.82 16.01
CA ILE A 192 -30.70 14.66 16.92
C ILE A 192 -29.96 15.76 16.15
N ALA A 193 -29.65 16.86 16.84
CA ALA A 193 -28.88 17.95 16.29
C ALA A 193 -27.41 17.91 16.77
N ILE A 194 -26.56 18.67 16.07
CA ILE A 194 -25.24 19.04 16.58
C ILE A 194 -25.40 19.80 17.91
N ASP A 195 -24.52 19.52 18.87
CA ASP A 195 -24.51 20.10 20.22
C ASP A 195 -25.61 19.62 21.17
N ASP A 196 -26.42 18.64 20.76
CA ASP A 196 -27.44 18.00 21.60
C ASP A 196 -26.81 17.12 22.69
N THR A 197 -27.62 16.86 23.73
CA THR A 197 -27.32 15.88 24.78
C THR A 197 -28.53 14.98 24.95
N ILE A 198 -28.33 13.69 24.71
CA ILE A 198 -29.35 12.65 24.76
C ILE A 198 -29.05 11.72 25.92
N CYS A 199 -30.07 11.35 26.67
CA CYS A 199 -30.03 10.37 27.73
C CYS A 199 -31.09 9.31 27.47
N GLY A 200 -30.64 8.06 27.46
CA GLY A 200 -31.44 6.90 27.17
C GLY A 200 -31.38 5.82 28.25
N THR A 201 -32.15 4.75 28.09
CA THR A 201 -32.33 3.67 29.05
C THR A 201 -32.13 2.35 28.36
N ILE A 202 -31.29 1.51 28.93
CA ILE A 202 -31.08 0.18 28.38
C ILE A 202 -32.34 -0.66 28.66
N THR A 203 -33.05 -1.06 27.62
CA THR A 203 -34.27 -1.87 27.69
C THR A 203 -34.01 -3.35 27.42
N GLY A 204 -32.91 -3.69 26.74
CA GLY A 204 -32.53 -5.06 26.37
C GLY A 204 -31.88 -5.91 27.47
N ALA A 205 -32.36 -7.14 27.68
CA ALA A 205 -31.87 -8.04 28.75
C ALA A 205 -30.44 -8.56 28.57
N TYR A 206 -30.05 -8.83 27.33
CA TYR A 206 -28.71 -9.30 26.94
C TYR A 206 -28.05 -8.36 25.94
N TYR A 207 -28.88 -7.73 25.12
CA TYR A 207 -28.51 -6.99 23.95
C TYR A 207 -29.48 -5.84 23.76
N ASP A 208 -28.95 -4.65 23.52
CA ASP A 208 -29.73 -3.46 23.21
C ASP A 208 -29.04 -2.61 22.14
N LEU A 209 -29.85 -1.96 21.31
CA LEU A 209 -29.41 -1.10 20.22
C LEU A 209 -30.30 0.11 20.17
N ASP A 210 -29.71 1.30 20.16
CA ASP A 210 -30.41 2.57 19.99
C ASP A 210 -29.74 3.39 18.89
N TYR A 211 -30.51 3.80 17.88
CA TYR A 211 -30.05 4.58 16.73
C TYR A 211 -30.46 6.04 16.85
N PHE A 212 -29.53 6.93 16.54
CA PHE A 212 -29.74 8.38 16.48
C PHE A 212 -29.24 8.92 15.15
N GLU A 213 -30.12 9.60 14.41
CA GLU A 213 -29.83 10.20 13.10
C GLU A 213 -29.34 11.64 13.28
N ILE A 214 -28.22 12.00 12.66
CA ILE A 214 -27.65 13.35 12.68
C ILE A 214 -27.28 13.82 11.28
N ASP A 215 -27.77 15.00 10.90
CA ASP A 215 -27.43 15.66 9.64
C ASP A 215 -26.23 16.62 9.82
N ILE A 216 -25.26 16.49 8.92
CA ILE A 216 -24.07 17.33 8.86
C ILE A 216 -24.08 18.14 7.56
N ASP A 217 -24.13 19.47 7.69
CA ASP A 217 -24.28 20.37 6.53
C ASP A 217 -22.94 20.75 5.86
N GLN A 218 -21.82 20.57 6.55
CA GLN A 218 -20.48 20.95 6.08
C GLN A 218 -19.43 19.96 6.59
N ALA A 219 -18.29 19.82 5.91
CA ALA A 219 -17.23 18.94 6.39
C ALA A 219 -16.55 19.47 7.68
N GLY A 220 -16.15 18.57 8.57
CA GLY A 220 -15.52 18.94 9.84
C GLY A 220 -15.41 17.78 10.82
N GLU A 221 -14.97 18.08 12.04
CA GLU A 221 -14.84 17.08 13.11
C GLU A 221 -16.15 16.95 13.88
N LEU A 222 -16.80 15.79 13.77
CA LEU A 222 -17.87 15.35 14.66
C LEU A 222 -17.26 14.76 15.93
N ILE A 223 -17.71 15.27 17.07
CA ILE A 223 -17.26 14.90 18.40
C ILE A 223 -18.45 14.27 19.12
N ILE A 224 -18.28 13.08 19.67
CA ILE A 224 -19.30 12.38 20.47
C ILE A 224 -18.67 11.98 21.80
N VAL A 225 -19.27 12.41 22.90
CA VAL A 225 -18.82 12.08 24.26
C VAL A 225 -19.99 11.54 25.04
N GLY A 226 -19.83 10.46 25.81
CA GLY A 226 -20.92 9.98 26.67
C GLY A 226 -20.49 9.41 28.01
N LEU A 227 -21.50 9.09 28.82
CA LEU A 227 -21.44 8.59 30.19
C LEU A 227 -22.53 7.56 30.42
N LEU A 228 -22.24 6.59 31.28
CA LEU A 228 -23.27 5.76 31.92
C LEU A 228 -23.63 6.37 33.29
N GLY A 229 -24.91 6.42 33.61
CA GLY A 229 -25.46 7.06 34.82
C GLY A 229 -25.06 6.40 36.14
N VAL A 230 -24.42 5.21 36.11
CA VAL A 230 -23.92 4.51 37.29
C VAL A 230 -22.46 4.11 37.11
N TYR A 231 -21.61 4.50 38.07
CA TYR A 231 -20.22 4.04 38.19
C TYR A 231 -20.20 2.52 38.39
N THR A 232 -19.90 1.76 37.35
CA THR A 232 -19.74 0.31 37.45
C THR A 232 -18.55 -0.17 36.63
N ASP A 233 -17.82 -1.18 37.13
CA ASP A 233 -16.70 -1.86 36.44
C ASP A 233 -17.16 -2.69 35.20
N TYR A 234 -18.31 -2.40 34.59
CA TYR A 234 -19.01 -3.24 33.58
C TYR A 234 -19.33 -2.48 32.29
N SER A 235 -18.78 -1.31 32.14
CA SER A 235 -18.99 -0.41 31.02
C SER A 235 -18.21 -0.79 29.76
N GLU A 236 -17.41 -1.85 29.82
CA GLU A 236 -16.93 -2.60 28.66
C GLU A 236 -18.05 -3.24 27.82
N TYR A 237 -19.26 -3.37 28.40
CA TYR A 237 -20.46 -3.93 27.75
C TYR A 237 -21.34 -2.88 27.06
N LEU A 238 -20.87 -1.63 26.97
CA LEU A 238 -21.54 -0.52 26.29
C LEU A 238 -20.57 0.21 25.35
N GLY A 239 -20.96 0.40 24.09
CA GLY A 239 -20.18 1.10 23.07
C GLY A 239 -21.00 2.11 22.28
N ILE A 240 -20.30 3.07 21.66
CA ILE A 240 -20.83 3.92 20.59
C ILE A 240 -20.20 3.48 19.27
N GLY A 241 -21.01 3.33 18.23
CA GLY A 241 -20.58 3.30 16.84
C GLY A 241 -21.09 4.51 16.05
N LEU A 242 -20.38 4.84 14.97
CA LEU A 242 -20.77 5.84 13.98
C LEU A 242 -20.82 5.19 12.59
N PHE A 243 -21.92 5.39 11.88
CA PHE A 243 -22.21 4.84 10.55
C PHE A 243 -22.66 5.94 9.59
N ASP A 244 -22.44 5.74 8.28
CA ASP A 244 -23.04 6.59 7.24
C ASP A 244 -24.46 6.13 6.85
N ASP A 245 -25.09 6.85 5.93
CA ASP A 245 -26.42 6.56 5.39
C ASP A 245 -26.52 5.29 4.53
N ASN A 246 -25.40 4.62 4.29
CA ASN A 246 -25.33 3.34 3.58
C ASN A 246 -24.93 2.19 4.53
N ASP A 247 -25.04 2.39 5.84
CA ASP A 247 -24.71 1.42 6.89
C ASP A 247 -23.21 1.04 6.92
N ASN A 248 -22.33 1.87 6.32
CA ASN A 248 -20.90 1.64 6.42
C ASN A 248 -20.38 2.10 7.79
N PHE A 249 -19.63 1.22 8.44
CA PHE A 249 -18.93 1.54 9.69
C PHE A 249 -17.86 2.61 9.48
N ILE A 250 -17.88 3.66 10.31
CA ILE A 250 -16.90 4.75 10.27
C ILE A 250 -15.92 4.66 11.44
N ALA A 251 -16.45 4.64 12.66
CA ALA A 251 -15.65 4.68 13.88
C ALA A 251 -16.46 4.18 15.09
N GLU A 252 -15.77 3.82 16.17
CA GLU A 252 -16.39 3.40 17.43
C GLU A 252 -15.59 3.90 18.62
N SER A 253 -16.21 3.89 19.80
CA SER A 253 -15.54 4.12 21.07
C SER A 253 -16.26 3.36 22.18
N THR A 254 -15.52 2.93 23.20
CA THR A 254 -16.13 2.39 24.42
C THR A 254 -16.52 3.55 25.33
N LEU A 255 -17.77 3.56 25.77
CA LEU A 255 -18.31 4.67 26.54
C LEU A 255 -17.86 4.60 27.99
N LEU A 256 -16.68 5.14 28.26
CA LEU A 256 -16.20 5.24 29.63
C LEU A 256 -15.32 6.43 29.95
N GLN A 257 -15.62 6.99 31.12
CA GLN A 257 -14.59 7.54 31.97
C GLN A 257 -13.72 6.39 32.51
N ASP A 258 -12.42 6.39 32.22
CA ASP A 258 -11.51 5.36 32.77
C ASP A 258 -11.37 5.49 34.30
N THR A 259 -10.74 4.49 34.94
CA THR A 259 -10.51 4.47 36.40
C THR A 259 -9.64 5.63 36.92
N SER A 260 -9.03 6.40 36.01
CA SER A 260 -8.25 7.61 36.30
C SER A 260 -9.06 8.90 36.14
N GLY A 261 -10.35 8.81 35.75
CA GLY A 261 -11.23 9.96 35.56
C GLY A 261 -11.23 10.54 34.15
N ASN A 262 -10.60 9.88 33.16
CA ASN A 262 -10.48 10.37 31.79
C ASN A 262 -11.66 9.93 30.93
N PHE A 263 -12.34 10.86 30.27
CA PHE A 263 -13.44 10.53 29.36
C PHE A 263 -12.93 9.94 28.05
N GLN A 264 -13.59 8.89 27.56
CA GLN A 264 -13.44 8.35 26.22
C GLN A 264 -14.63 8.77 25.36
N GLY A 265 -14.40 8.93 24.06
CA GLY A 265 -15.35 9.45 23.10
C GLY A 265 -14.79 9.39 21.69
N LEU A 266 -15.61 9.71 20.72
CA LEU A 266 -15.31 9.62 19.30
C LEU A 266 -15.06 11.02 18.75
N VAL A 267 -13.90 11.24 18.14
CA VAL A 267 -13.59 12.45 17.35
C VAL A 267 -13.31 11.99 15.93
N GLN A 268 -14.23 12.27 15.02
CA GLN A 268 -14.17 11.75 13.67
C GLN A 268 -14.42 12.87 12.67
N TYR A 269 -13.55 12.95 11.65
CA TYR A 269 -13.80 13.84 10.53
C TYR A 269 -14.89 13.24 9.64
N VAL A 270 -15.91 14.04 9.34
CA VAL A 270 -17.07 13.68 8.51
C VAL A 270 -17.28 14.72 7.42
N THR A 271 -17.87 14.31 6.31
CA THR A 271 -18.26 15.17 5.19
C THR A 271 -19.73 15.57 5.32
N PRO A 272 -20.27 16.48 4.49
CA PRO A 272 -21.72 16.73 4.50
C PRO A 272 -22.48 15.45 4.17
N GLY A 273 -23.51 15.14 4.95
CA GLY A 273 -24.27 13.90 4.85
C GLY A 273 -25.04 13.58 6.12
N THR A 274 -25.83 12.51 6.05
CA THR A 274 -26.57 11.97 7.18
C THR A 274 -25.76 10.83 7.80
N TYR A 275 -25.68 10.80 9.12
CA TYR A 275 -24.94 9.80 9.88
C TYR A 275 -25.80 9.20 10.98
N TYR A 276 -25.47 7.98 11.40
CA TYR A 276 -26.14 7.27 12.48
C TYR A 276 -25.17 7.01 13.63
N ILE A 277 -25.52 7.53 14.81
CA ILE A 277 -24.85 7.20 16.07
C ILE A 277 -25.61 6.01 16.66
N VAL A 278 -24.88 4.94 16.98
CA VAL A 278 -25.46 3.70 17.49
C VAL A 278 -24.93 3.42 18.87
N ILE A 279 -25.82 3.36 19.85
CA ILE A 279 -25.51 2.89 21.20
C ILE A 279 -25.72 1.38 21.21
N LEU A 280 -24.67 0.63 21.53
CA LEU A 280 -24.71 -0.83 21.58
C LEU A 280 -24.44 -1.31 23.00
N GLN A 281 -25.37 -2.07 23.54
CA GLN A 281 -25.20 -2.82 24.78
C GLN A 281 -25.10 -4.32 24.48
N THR A 282 -24.07 -5.00 25.01
CA THR A 282 -23.94 -6.47 24.96
C THR A 282 -23.46 -7.02 26.28
N SER A 283 -24.23 -7.88 26.95
CA SER A 283 -23.87 -8.45 28.25
C SER A 283 -24.03 -9.97 28.24
N PRO A 284 -23.04 -10.73 28.75
CA PRO A 284 -23.19 -12.17 28.97
C PRO A 284 -24.10 -12.49 30.18
N TYR A 285 -24.50 -11.48 30.96
CA TYR A 285 -25.34 -11.59 32.15
C TYR A 285 -26.72 -10.96 31.91
N GLU A 286 -27.78 -11.72 32.15
CA GLU A 286 -29.17 -11.27 31.97
C GLU A 286 -29.50 -10.11 32.92
N TYR A 287 -30.13 -9.06 32.38
CA TYR A 287 -30.56 -7.85 33.09
C TYR A 287 -29.43 -7.05 33.76
N LEU A 288 -28.17 -7.28 33.39
CA LEU A 288 -27.04 -6.58 34.03
C LEU A 288 -27.15 -5.07 33.91
N LEU A 289 -27.53 -4.57 32.74
CA LEU A 289 -27.63 -3.15 32.46
C LEU A 289 -29.07 -2.69 32.20
N VAL A 290 -30.06 -3.58 32.26
CA VAL A 290 -31.47 -3.20 32.07
C VAL A 290 -31.90 -2.19 33.12
N GLY A 291 -32.51 -1.10 32.65
CA GLY A 291 -32.97 0.03 33.44
C GLY A 291 -31.87 1.03 33.81
N GLU A 292 -30.62 0.78 33.42
CA GLU A 292 -29.54 1.77 33.57
C GLU A 292 -29.67 2.86 32.51
N THR A 293 -29.38 4.09 32.90
CA THR A 293 -29.40 5.24 31.99
C THR A 293 -28.01 5.46 31.38
N TYR A 294 -27.94 5.71 30.09
CA TYR A 294 -26.75 6.28 29.43
C TYR A 294 -27.05 7.71 28.98
N CYS A 295 -26.01 8.51 28.78
CA CYS A 295 -26.13 9.82 28.15
C CYS A 295 -24.96 10.06 27.20
N PHE A 296 -25.19 10.72 26.06
CA PHE A 296 -24.13 11.20 25.18
C PHE A 296 -24.44 12.61 24.68
N SER A 297 -23.41 13.34 24.27
CA SER A 297 -23.52 14.65 23.65
C SER A 297 -22.67 14.70 22.39
N THR A 298 -23.23 15.33 21.36
CA THR A 298 -22.54 15.61 20.11
C THR A 298 -21.92 17.01 20.15
N GLY A 299 -20.93 17.26 19.31
CA GLY A 299 -20.41 18.58 19.01
C GLY A 299 -19.72 18.56 17.65
N PHE A 300 -19.55 19.73 17.04
CA PHE A 300 -19.00 19.81 15.69
C PHE A 300 -18.04 20.98 15.52
N SER A 301 -16.91 20.74 14.86
CA SER A 301 -15.94 21.76 14.49
C SER A 301 -15.72 21.74 12.98
N GLY A 302 -16.41 22.63 12.26
CA GLY A 302 -16.27 22.78 10.81
C GLY A 302 -14.86 23.21 10.41
N THR A 303 -14.30 22.60 9.37
CA THR A 303 -13.01 23.01 8.80
C THR A 303 -13.24 23.91 7.59
N ASN A 304 -13.03 25.21 7.72
CA ASN A 304 -12.98 26.11 6.56
C ASN A 304 -11.58 26.09 5.92
N THR A 305 -11.05 24.90 5.67
CA THR A 305 -9.71 24.73 5.07
C THR A 305 -9.82 24.96 3.56
N PRO A 306 -9.26 26.06 3.02
CA PRO A 306 -9.40 26.37 1.61
C PRO A 306 -8.51 25.48 0.75
N VAL A 307 -8.88 25.27 -0.51
CA VAL A 307 -8.02 24.60 -1.50
C VAL A 307 -6.75 25.41 -1.74
N THR A 308 -5.59 24.77 -1.55
CA THR A 308 -4.26 25.34 -1.79
C THR A 308 -3.78 25.08 -3.20
N ALA A 309 -4.03 23.88 -3.74
CA ALA A 309 -3.67 23.48 -5.10
C ALA A 309 -4.64 22.47 -5.72
N VAL A 310 -4.59 22.37 -7.05
CA VAL A 310 -5.18 21.30 -7.85
C VAL A 310 -4.14 20.87 -8.86
N GLU A 311 -4.01 19.57 -9.11
CA GLU A 311 -3.00 18.99 -9.99
C GLU A 311 -3.61 17.88 -10.85
N LEU A 312 -3.31 17.86 -12.15
CA LEU A 312 -3.78 16.89 -13.13
C LEU A 312 -2.83 15.70 -13.22
N ASP A 313 -3.42 14.55 -13.55
CA ASP A 313 -2.65 13.34 -13.90
C ASP A 313 -1.83 13.47 -15.20
N PHE A 314 -2.14 14.43 -16.08
CA PHE A 314 -1.36 14.69 -17.29
C PHE A 314 -1.26 16.19 -17.60
N HIS A 315 -0.04 16.66 -17.92
CA HIS A 315 0.20 18.05 -18.34
C HIS A 315 0.33 18.18 -19.86
N LYS A 316 0.63 17.07 -20.55
CA LYS A 316 0.49 16.95 -22.00
C LYS A 316 -0.18 15.63 -22.34
N LEU A 317 -1.00 15.65 -23.40
CA LEU A 317 -1.67 14.46 -23.90
C LEU A 317 -1.72 14.51 -25.41
N LYS A 318 -1.20 13.49 -26.07
CA LYS A 318 -1.36 13.33 -27.52
C LYS A 318 -2.52 12.34 -27.75
N MET A 319 -3.48 12.65 -28.62
CA MET A 319 -4.69 11.85 -28.82
C MET A 319 -4.99 11.63 -30.30
N LEU A 320 -5.48 10.43 -30.65
CA LEU A 320 -6.08 10.20 -31.97
C LEU A 320 -7.43 10.91 -32.09
N LYS A 321 -7.71 11.43 -33.28
CA LYS A 321 -9.03 11.99 -33.60
C LYS A 321 -10.16 10.98 -33.30
N ASN A 322 -11.22 11.44 -32.67
CA ASN A 322 -12.41 10.69 -32.23
C ASN A 322 -12.21 9.73 -31.05
N THR A 323 -11.09 9.82 -30.33
CA THR A 323 -10.93 9.10 -29.05
C THR A 323 -11.30 10.00 -27.87
N SER A 324 -11.41 9.38 -26.70
CA SER A 324 -11.59 10.09 -25.43
C SER A 324 -10.64 9.56 -24.37
N GLN A 325 -10.25 10.44 -23.45
CA GLN A 325 -9.43 10.14 -22.28
C GLN A 325 -10.02 10.91 -21.09
N VAL A 326 -10.07 10.30 -19.92
CA VAL A 326 -10.43 11.02 -18.68
C VAL A 326 -9.14 11.58 -18.09
N LEU A 327 -9.15 12.88 -17.80
CA LEU A 327 -8.13 13.51 -16.97
C LEU A 327 -8.62 13.49 -15.51
N SER A 328 -7.80 12.89 -14.65
CA SER A 328 -8.01 12.86 -13.20
C SER A 328 -7.30 14.05 -12.56
N PHE A 329 -7.69 14.40 -11.33
CA PHE A 329 -7.04 15.47 -10.59
C PHE A 329 -6.98 15.15 -9.11
N TYR A 330 -6.01 15.76 -8.44
CA TYR A 330 -5.83 15.77 -7.00
C TYR A 330 -6.04 17.18 -6.45
N ILE A 331 -6.60 17.29 -5.23
CA ILE A 331 -6.78 18.56 -4.51
C ILE A 331 -5.98 18.52 -3.22
N ASP A 332 -5.18 19.57 -3.00
CA ASP A 332 -4.46 19.80 -1.75
C ASP A 332 -5.16 20.92 -0.95
N PRO A 333 -5.37 20.74 0.37
CA PRO A 333 -5.31 19.46 1.07
C PRO A 333 -6.49 18.54 0.67
N PRO A 334 -6.34 17.19 0.76
CA PRO A 334 -7.43 16.23 0.51
C PRO A 334 -8.67 16.40 1.39
N LYS A 335 -8.58 17.23 2.42
CA LYS A 335 -9.66 17.58 3.35
C LYS A 335 -10.14 19.03 3.17
N ALA A 336 -9.87 19.65 2.01
CA ALA A 336 -10.40 20.98 1.72
C ALA A 336 -11.94 20.99 1.76
N ALA A 337 -12.53 22.10 2.22
CA ALA A 337 -13.96 22.21 2.51
C ALA A 337 -14.85 22.08 1.26
N ASN A 338 -14.36 22.54 0.10
CA ASN A 338 -15.04 22.43 -1.18
C ASN A 338 -14.05 21.93 -2.24
N GLN A 339 -14.27 20.70 -2.71
CA GLN A 339 -13.43 20.03 -3.70
C GLN A 339 -14.03 20.05 -5.11
N GLU A 340 -15.12 20.78 -5.33
CA GLU A 340 -15.72 20.89 -6.65
C GLU A 340 -14.82 21.66 -7.62
N VAL A 341 -14.80 21.22 -8.88
CA VAL A 341 -14.00 21.82 -9.95
C VAL A 341 -14.85 22.15 -11.17
N ASN A 342 -14.38 23.10 -11.96
CA ASN A 342 -14.89 23.47 -13.27
C ASN A 342 -13.86 23.12 -14.35
N TRP A 343 -14.35 22.62 -15.48
CA TRP A 343 -13.51 22.26 -16.63
C TRP A 343 -13.74 23.21 -17.80
N SER A 344 -12.67 23.51 -18.53
CA SER A 344 -12.74 24.31 -19.75
C SER A 344 -11.73 23.86 -20.81
N SER A 345 -12.00 24.21 -22.07
CA SER A 345 -11.10 23.99 -23.19
C SER A 345 -10.84 25.30 -23.91
N SER A 346 -9.57 25.59 -24.22
CA SER A 346 -9.19 26.76 -25.02
C SER A 346 -9.67 26.67 -26.48
N LYS A 347 -9.91 25.46 -27.00
CA LYS A 347 -10.45 25.21 -28.35
C LYS A 347 -11.32 23.95 -28.39
N SER A 348 -12.59 24.08 -27.99
CA SER A 348 -13.56 22.96 -27.90
C SER A 348 -13.90 22.27 -29.24
N THR A 349 -13.51 22.86 -30.36
CA THR A 349 -13.59 22.27 -31.71
C THR A 349 -12.43 21.33 -32.02
N VAL A 350 -11.30 21.46 -31.32
CA VAL A 350 -10.12 20.58 -31.41
C VAL A 350 -10.23 19.48 -30.36
N ALA A 351 -10.37 19.84 -29.09
CA ALA A 351 -10.64 18.92 -27.98
C ALA A 351 -11.62 19.55 -26.99
N SER A 352 -12.66 18.82 -26.59
CA SER A 352 -13.63 19.29 -25.57
C SER A 352 -13.52 18.46 -24.29
N VAL A 353 -13.87 19.04 -23.16
CA VAL A 353 -13.91 18.37 -21.86
C VAL A 353 -15.32 18.49 -21.27
N ASP A 354 -15.80 17.46 -20.57
CA ASP A 354 -17.06 17.49 -19.82
C ASP A 354 -16.83 17.70 -18.30
N SER A 355 -17.89 17.68 -17.50
CA SER A 355 -17.83 17.91 -16.05
C SER A 355 -17.06 16.83 -15.28
N SER A 356 -16.88 15.65 -15.86
CA SER A 356 -16.11 14.54 -15.28
C SER A 356 -14.63 14.55 -15.67
N GLY A 357 -14.16 15.58 -16.40
CA GLY A 357 -12.78 15.60 -16.91
C GLY A 357 -12.57 14.74 -18.16
N LYS A 358 -13.64 14.21 -18.78
CA LYS A 358 -13.51 13.42 -20.01
C LYS A 358 -13.22 14.32 -21.21
N VAL A 359 -11.99 14.27 -21.68
CA VAL A 359 -11.52 14.94 -22.89
C VAL A 359 -11.89 14.10 -24.11
N THR A 360 -12.46 14.73 -25.14
CA THR A 360 -12.80 14.13 -26.43
C THR A 360 -12.07 14.86 -27.55
N ALA A 361 -11.22 14.14 -28.28
CA ALA A 361 -10.47 14.64 -29.42
C ALA A 361 -11.37 14.71 -30.66
N LYS A 362 -11.59 15.91 -31.21
CA LYS A 362 -12.54 16.16 -32.32
C LYS A 362 -11.87 16.45 -33.65
N ASN A 363 -10.89 17.35 -33.68
CA ASN A 363 -10.19 17.74 -34.89
C ASN A 363 -8.71 17.92 -34.60
N THR A 364 -7.87 17.71 -35.61
CA THR A 364 -6.42 17.83 -35.48
C THR A 364 -5.99 19.25 -35.10
N GLY A 365 -4.94 19.34 -34.29
CA GLY A 365 -4.40 20.59 -33.75
C GLY A 365 -4.30 20.52 -32.23
N SER A 366 -3.99 21.65 -31.59
CA SER A 366 -3.77 21.69 -30.14
C SER A 366 -4.80 22.54 -29.39
N ALA A 367 -5.27 22.03 -28.26
CA ALA A 367 -6.13 22.71 -27.29
C ALA A 367 -5.57 22.52 -25.87
N THR A 368 -5.85 23.47 -24.99
CA THR A 368 -5.47 23.38 -23.57
C THR A 368 -6.74 23.10 -22.79
N ILE A 369 -6.74 22.00 -22.04
CA ILE A 369 -7.78 21.68 -21.08
C ILE A 369 -7.36 22.27 -19.73
N THR A 370 -8.30 22.86 -19.00
CA THR A 370 -8.02 23.51 -17.72
C THR A 370 -9.04 23.06 -16.69
N VAL A 371 -8.55 22.52 -15.58
CA VAL A 371 -9.32 22.32 -14.36
C VAL A 371 -9.21 23.57 -13.49
N THR A 372 -10.30 23.96 -12.82
CA THR A 372 -10.31 25.12 -11.93
C THR A 372 -11.15 24.81 -10.70
N THR A 373 -10.57 24.84 -9.51
CA THR A 373 -11.33 24.63 -8.27
C THR A 373 -12.35 25.75 -8.08
N GLN A 374 -13.55 25.40 -7.60
CA GLN A 374 -14.55 26.40 -7.25
C GLN A 374 -14.09 27.24 -6.06
N ASP A 375 -13.47 26.58 -5.07
CA ASP A 375 -12.83 27.23 -3.94
C ASP A 375 -11.40 27.67 -4.27
N GLY A 376 -11.07 28.92 -3.94
CA GLY A 376 -9.74 29.50 -4.19
C GLY A 376 -9.35 29.73 -5.67
N GLY A 377 -10.10 29.20 -6.64
CA GLY A 377 -9.84 29.41 -8.08
C GLY A 377 -8.49 28.85 -8.56
N LYS A 378 -7.97 27.83 -7.90
CA LYS A 378 -6.71 27.15 -8.26
C LYS A 378 -6.89 26.44 -9.59
N LYS A 379 -5.82 26.37 -10.38
CA LYS A 379 -5.89 25.85 -11.75
C LYS A 379 -4.71 24.96 -12.04
N ASP A 380 -4.98 23.99 -12.90
CA ASP A 380 -3.96 23.25 -13.60
C ASP A 380 -4.41 22.95 -15.05
N GLN A 381 -3.45 22.65 -15.93
CA GLN A 381 -3.65 22.62 -17.37
C GLN A 381 -2.98 21.43 -18.06
N CYS A 382 -3.71 20.83 -19.01
CA CYS A 382 -3.21 19.80 -19.91
C CYS A 382 -3.19 20.31 -21.35
N LEU A 383 -2.03 20.28 -22.02
CA LEU A 383 -1.91 20.52 -23.45
C LEU A 383 -2.29 19.26 -24.23
N VAL A 384 -3.45 19.30 -24.90
CA VAL A 384 -3.96 18.22 -25.73
C VAL A 384 -3.61 18.46 -27.20
N GLU A 385 -2.80 17.58 -27.78
CA GLU A 385 -2.48 17.54 -29.20
C GLU A 385 -3.27 16.42 -29.90
N VAL A 386 -4.15 16.78 -30.83
CA VAL A 386 -4.96 15.83 -31.59
C VAL A 386 -4.30 15.55 -32.95
N VAL A 387 -4.05 14.29 -33.24
CA VAL A 387 -3.44 13.80 -34.47
C VAL A 387 -4.35 12.80 -35.20
N ASN A 388 -4.11 12.55 -36.49
CA ASN A 388 -4.89 11.56 -37.25
C ASN A 388 -4.37 10.13 -37.08
N SER A 389 -3.08 9.99 -36.75
CA SER A 389 -2.38 8.72 -36.55
C SER A 389 -1.18 8.98 -35.67
N PHE A 390 -0.83 8.00 -34.86
CA PHE A 390 0.48 7.91 -34.23
C PHE A 390 1.45 7.16 -35.16
N PRO A 391 2.77 7.30 -34.98
CA PRO A 391 3.74 6.44 -35.64
C PRO A 391 3.58 4.96 -35.19
N VAL A 392 2.98 4.75 -34.03
CA VAL A 392 2.74 3.47 -33.38
C VAL A 392 1.23 3.23 -33.20
N ASN A 393 0.74 2.01 -33.44
CA ASN A 393 -0.71 1.72 -33.40
C ASN A 393 -1.27 1.38 -32.00
N ASP A 394 -0.44 1.35 -30.97
CA ASP A 394 -0.81 0.99 -29.60
C ASP A 394 -1.68 2.10 -28.95
N PRO A 395 -2.86 1.78 -28.37
CA PRO A 395 -3.79 2.78 -27.83
C PRO A 395 -3.21 3.66 -26.71
N GLY A 396 -2.28 3.13 -25.93
CA GLY A 396 -1.62 3.81 -24.81
C GLY A 396 -0.48 4.73 -25.20
N PHE A 397 0.01 4.69 -26.45
CA PHE A 397 1.19 5.44 -26.90
C PHE A 397 1.08 6.95 -26.64
N GLY A 398 -0.12 7.53 -26.80
CA GLY A 398 -0.38 8.95 -26.56
C GLY A 398 -0.20 9.43 -25.12
N LYS A 399 -0.11 8.50 -24.14
CA LYS A 399 0.12 8.77 -22.72
C LYS A 399 1.60 8.68 -22.32
N GLN A 400 2.45 8.20 -23.22
CA GLN A 400 3.85 7.88 -22.91
C GLN A 400 4.77 9.06 -23.25
N TRP A 401 4.61 10.17 -22.52
CA TRP A 401 5.43 11.38 -22.72
C TRP A 401 6.94 11.09 -22.69
N GLY A 402 7.37 10.15 -21.84
CA GLY A 402 8.76 9.78 -21.66
C GLY A 402 9.43 9.24 -22.93
N LEU A 403 8.67 8.56 -23.82
CA LEU A 403 9.19 8.08 -25.09
C LEU A 403 9.53 9.23 -26.05
N ASP A 404 8.69 10.27 -26.08
CA ASP A 404 8.96 11.49 -26.83
C ASP A 404 10.15 12.25 -26.21
N ALA A 405 10.26 12.31 -24.88
CA ALA A 405 11.32 13.04 -24.18
C ALA A 405 12.74 12.53 -24.46
N ILE A 406 12.89 11.24 -24.75
CA ILE A 406 14.17 10.58 -25.03
C ILE A 406 14.40 10.35 -26.53
N ASN A 407 13.57 10.91 -27.43
CA ASN A 407 13.68 10.76 -28.88
C ASN A 407 13.65 9.29 -29.38
N ILE A 408 12.84 8.41 -28.77
CA ILE A 408 12.92 6.97 -29.04
C ILE A 408 12.39 6.56 -30.42
N VAL A 409 11.40 7.27 -30.96
CA VAL A 409 10.74 6.88 -32.22
C VAL A 409 11.73 6.93 -33.38
N ASP A 410 12.56 7.98 -33.43
CA ASP A 410 13.62 8.13 -34.43
C ASP A 410 14.69 7.03 -34.28
N ALA A 411 14.96 6.58 -33.05
CA ALA A 411 15.86 5.45 -32.78
C ALA A 411 15.32 4.14 -33.36
N TRP A 412 14.02 3.85 -33.23
CA TRP A 412 13.41 2.64 -33.81
C TRP A 412 13.51 2.62 -35.33
N ASP A 413 13.23 3.74 -35.98
CA ASP A 413 13.33 3.89 -37.43
C ASP A 413 14.78 3.70 -37.93
N TYR A 414 15.76 4.17 -37.14
CA TYR A 414 17.18 4.00 -37.44
C TYR A 414 17.64 2.54 -37.34
N ILE A 415 17.25 1.82 -36.28
CA ILE A 415 17.70 0.44 -36.03
C ILE A 415 17.13 -0.51 -37.09
N GLY A 416 15.83 -0.42 -37.39
CA GLY A 416 15.11 -1.15 -38.44
C GLY A 416 15.82 -2.38 -39.02
N ALA A 417 16.40 -2.25 -40.22
CA ALA A 417 17.04 -3.33 -40.98
C ALA A 417 18.51 -3.62 -40.61
N THR A 418 19.07 -2.94 -39.60
CA THR A 418 20.49 -2.96 -39.23
C THR A 418 20.79 -3.75 -37.95
N GLN A 419 19.76 -4.30 -37.29
CA GLN A 419 19.95 -5.15 -36.12
C GLN A 419 20.91 -6.31 -36.44
N GLN A 420 22.00 -6.41 -35.67
CA GLN A 420 23.00 -7.47 -35.83
C GLN A 420 22.67 -8.71 -34.99
N LYS A 421 22.13 -8.53 -33.78
CA LYS A 421 21.73 -9.65 -32.91
C LYS A 421 20.53 -9.33 -32.02
N PRO A 422 19.82 -10.35 -31.51
CA PRO A 422 18.93 -10.18 -30.37
C PRO A 422 19.73 -9.82 -29.12
N ALA A 423 19.27 -8.82 -28.35
CA ALA A 423 19.84 -8.48 -27.04
C ALA A 423 18.96 -9.01 -25.90
N ILE A 424 19.56 -9.32 -24.76
CA ILE A 424 18.85 -9.81 -23.57
C ILE A 424 19.06 -8.86 -22.40
N VAL A 425 17.96 -8.39 -21.81
CA VAL A 425 17.96 -7.59 -20.58
C VAL A 425 17.49 -8.47 -19.43
N ALA A 426 18.36 -8.76 -18.46
CA ALA A 426 17.95 -9.35 -17.20
C ALA A 426 17.26 -8.29 -16.34
N VAL A 427 16.09 -8.64 -15.80
CA VAL A 427 15.34 -7.79 -14.87
C VAL A 427 15.33 -8.49 -13.52
N ILE A 428 16.09 -7.95 -12.56
CA ILE A 428 16.13 -8.48 -11.19
C ILE A 428 15.09 -7.75 -10.37
N ASP A 429 13.94 -8.39 -10.16
CA ASP A 429 12.75 -7.74 -9.59
C ASP A 429 11.79 -8.76 -8.92
N THR A 430 10.49 -8.45 -8.82
CA THR A 430 9.45 -9.30 -8.21
C THR A 430 8.89 -10.39 -9.15
N GLY A 431 9.37 -10.45 -10.39
CA GLY A 431 8.92 -11.42 -11.41
C GLY A 431 8.38 -10.73 -12.66
N ILE A 432 7.61 -11.47 -13.46
CA ILE A 432 6.85 -10.92 -14.59
C ILE A 432 5.51 -11.66 -14.75
N ASP A 433 4.43 -10.95 -15.08
CA ASP A 433 3.19 -11.59 -15.56
C ASP A 433 3.45 -12.24 -16.92
N THR A 434 3.77 -13.54 -16.89
CA THR A 434 4.10 -14.33 -18.08
C THR A 434 2.96 -14.47 -19.08
N SER A 435 1.74 -14.09 -18.69
CA SER A 435 0.53 -14.14 -19.52
C SER A 435 0.09 -12.78 -20.05
N HIS A 436 0.75 -11.69 -19.63
CA HIS A 436 0.40 -10.34 -20.03
C HIS A 436 0.50 -10.19 -21.55
N GLU A 437 -0.57 -9.68 -22.17
CA GLU A 437 -0.76 -9.69 -23.63
C GLU A 437 0.31 -8.89 -24.38
N ASP A 438 0.90 -7.90 -23.70
CA ASP A 438 1.94 -7.04 -24.23
C ASP A 438 3.36 -7.53 -23.94
N LEU A 439 3.52 -8.54 -23.06
CA LEU A 439 4.85 -9.02 -22.61
C LEU A 439 5.13 -10.45 -23.01
N VAL A 440 4.12 -11.31 -23.17
CA VAL A 440 4.29 -12.75 -23.40
C VAL A 440 5.26 -13.10 -24.55
N ASN A 441 5.31 -12.28 -25.60
CA ASN A 441 6.21 -12.48 -26.75
C ASN A 441 7.61 -11.84 -26.58
N ARG A 442 7.88 -11.23 -25.43
CA ARG A 442 9.09 -10.46 -25.12
C ARG A 442 9.94 -11.15 -24.04
N ILE A 443 9.40 -12.18 -23.40
CA ILE A 443 10.10 -12.94 -22.35
C ILE A 443 11.14 -13.88 -22.97
N ALA A 444 12.36 -13.85 -22.43
CA ALA A 444 13.42 -14.79 -22.72
C ALA A 444 13.13 -16.14 -22.03
N PRO A 445 13.57 -17.28 -22.60
CA PRO A 445 13.57 -18.53 -21.86
C PRO A 445 14.51 -18.46 -20.65
N ASN A 446 14.39 -19.43 -19.74
CA ASN A 446 15.25 -19.59 -18.56
C ASN A 446 15.12 -18.48 -17.49
N GLY A 447 13.96 -17.82 -17.40
CA GLY A 447 13.62 -17.06 -16.20
C GLY A 447 13.73 -17.92 -14.94
N TYR A 448 14.10 -17.31 -13.82
CA TYR A 448 14.34 -18.01 -12.56
C TYR A 448 13.80 -17.24 -11.36
N ASN A 449 13.24 -17.99 -10.41
CA ASN A 449 12.72 -17.49 -9.15
C ASN A 449 13.57 -18.00 -8.00
N PHE A 450 14.28 -17.07 -7.35
CA PHE A 450 15.23 -17.35 -6.29
C PHE A 450 14.58 -17.50 -4.91
N ILE A 451 13.33 -17.06 -4.76
CA ILE A 451 12.56 -17.18 -3.51
C ILE A 451 12.11 -18.62 -3.27
N VAL A 452 11.62 -19.28 -4.33
CA VAL A 452 11.11 -20.67 -4.28
C VAL A 452 11.97 -21.67 -5.05
N ASP A 453 13.12 -21.22 -5.59
CA ASP A 453 14.16 -22.03 -6.23
C ASP A 453 13.66 -22.85 -7.42
N ASN A 454 12.98 -22.20 -8.37
CA ASN A 454 12.43 -22.84 -9.57
C ASN A 454 12.32 -21.85 -10.76
N ASN A 455 11.70 -22.28 -11.88
CA ASN A 455 11.51 -21.45 -13.08
C ASN A 455 10.16 -20.72 -13.15
N ASP A 456 9.37 -20.73 -12.08
CA ASP A 456 8.09 -20.02 -12.01
C ASP A 456 8.30 -18.58 -11.58
N VAL A 457 8.36 -17.70 -12.56
CA VAL A 457 8.66 -16.26 -12.41
C VAL A 457 7.40 -15.39 -12.38
N TYR A 458 6.23 -15.99 -12.15
CA TYR A 458 4.98 -15.25 -12.16
C TYR A 458 4.97 -14.15 -11.09
N ASP A 459 4.66 -12.93 -11.51
CA ASP A 459 4.67 -11.76 -10.65
C ASP A 459 3.37 -11.64 -9.84
N ILE A 460 3.48 -11.92 -8.55
CA ILE A 460 2.38 -11.77 -7.59
C ILE A 460 2.34 -10.36 -6.97
N ASN A 461 3.38 -9.55 -7.16
CA ASN A 461 3.47 -8.18 -6.65
C ASN A 461 3.06 -7.15 -7.71
N GLY A 462 3.62 -7.26 -8.92
CA GLY A 462 3.34 -6.40 -10.08
C GLY A 462 4.49 -5.48 -10.48
N HIS A 463 5.41 -5.13 -9.57
CA HIS A 463 6.50 -4.18 -9.85
C HIS A 463 7.41 -4.64 -11.00
N GLY A 464 7.85 -5.89 -10.99
CA GLY A 464 8.68 -6.45 -12.06
C GLY A 464 7.97 -6.50 -13.42
N THR A 465 6.65 -6.66 -13.43
CA THR A 465 5.81 -6.53 -14.63
C THR A 465 5.82 -5.10 -15.16
N MET A 466 5.66 -4.10 -14.30
CA MET A 466 5.73 -2.67 -14.66
C MET A 466 7.10 -2.26 -15.21
N VAL A 467 8.18 -2.72 -14.57
CA VAL A 467 9.56 -2.52 -15.01
C VAL A 467 9.79 -3.17 -16.38
N SER A 468 9.32 -4.40 -16.57
CA SER A 468 9.43 -5.14 -17.84
C SER A 468 8.65 -4.48 -18.98
N GLY A 469 7.44 -3.98 -18.72
CA GLY A 469 6.64 -3.18 -19.67
C GLY A 469 7.40 -1.99 -20.21
N THR A 470 8.05 -1.25 -19.30
CA THR A 470 8.84 -0.06 -19.63
C THR A 470 9.96 -0.40 -20.62
N ILE A 471 10.69 -1.49 -20.38
CA ILE A 471 11.78 -1.94 -21.28
C ILE A 471 11.20 -2.36 -22.63
N GLY A 472 10.17 -3.20 -22.64
CA GLY A 472 9.90 -3.98 -23.83
C GLY A 472 8.51 -4.54 -24.02
N ALA A 473 7.45 -3.86 -23.57
CA ALA A 473 6.10 -4.13 -24.06
C ALA A 473 6.04 -4.08 -25.60
N GLN A 474 5.24 -4.98 -26.18
CA GLN A 474 5.23 -5.27 -27.60
C GLN A 474 4.57 -4.15 -28.39
N THR A 475 5.39 -3.40 -29.12
CA THR A 475 4.93 -2.26 -29.91
C THR A 475 4.23 -2.68 -31.22
N ASN A 476 3.28 -1.89 -31.68
CA ASN A 476 2.46 -2.08 -32.86
C ASN A 476 1.57 -3.34 -32.86
N ASN A 477 1.08 -3.79 -31.70
CA ASN A 477 0.20 -4.94 -31.59
C ASN A 477 -1.30 -4.56 -31.48
N ASN A 478 -1.64 -3.26 -31.57
CA ASN A 478 -2.96 -2.66 -31.39
C ASN A 478 -3.54 -2.80 -29.98
N LYS A 479 -2.69 -3.03 -28.99
CA LYS A 479 -3.05 -3.21 -27.58
C LYS A 479 -2.14 -2.35 -26.73
N GLY A 480 -2.50 -2.18 -25.46
CA GLY A 480 -1.58 -1.66 -24.46
C GLY A 480 -0.78 -0.42 -24.85
N MET A 481 0.54 -0.55 -24.74
CA MET A 481 1.54 0.51 -24.78
C MET A 481 2.78 0.09 -25.59
N ALA A 482 3.71 1.01 -25.85
CA ALA A 482 4.97 0.71 -26.55
C ALA A 482 6.16 0.69 -25.59
N GLY A 483 6.87 -0.43 -25.45
CA GLY A 483 8.10 -0.47 -24.65
C GLY A 483 9.22 0.33 -25.32
N VAL A 484 10.22 0.77 -24.55
CA VAL A 484 11.38 1.53 -25.08
C VAL A 484 12.06 0.82 -26.24
N THR A 485 12.06 -0.51 -26.24
CA THR A 485 12.72 -1.32 -27.28
C THR A 485 11.91 -1.49 -28.56
N GLY A 486 10.70 -0.95 -28.65
CA GLY A 486 9.88 -0.98 -29.85
C GLY A 486 9.62 -2.41 -30.35
N ASN A 487 9.72 -2.60 -31.66
CA ASN A 487 9.65 -3.93 -32.31
C ASN A 487 11.00 -4.62 -32.48
N ILE A 488 12.08 -4.03 -31.97
CA ILE A 488 13.41 -4.63 -32.08
C ILE A 488 13.45 -5.92 -31.26
N ASN A 489 14.13 -6.95 -31.76
CA ASN A 489 14.17 -8.27 -31.11
C ASN A 489 15.05 -8.21 -29.86
N ILE A 490 14.50 -7.68 -28.78
CA ILE A 490 15.09 -7.62 -27.44
C ILE A 490 14.21 -8.46 -26.53
N LYS A 491 14.85 -9.25 -25.67
CA LYS A 491 14.16 -10.15 -24.76
C LYS A 491 14.43 -9.81 -23.31
N ILE A 492 13.43 -10.00 -22.47
CA ILE A 492 13.48 -9.75 -21.03
C ILE A 492 13.68 -11.09 -20.34
N LEU A 493 14.79 -11.26 -19.62
CA LEU A 493 15.04 -12.41 -18.76
C LEU A 493 14.58 -12.07 -17.33
N PRO A 494 13.42 -12.58 -16.87
CA PRO A 494 12.91 -12.28 -15.54
C PRO A 494 13.68 -13.07 -14.49
N LEU A 495 14.27 -12.36 -13.53
CA LEU A 495 15.00 -12.93 -12.39
C LEU A 495 14.32 -12.46 -11.10
N GLN A 496 13.44 -13.30 -10.56
CA GLN A 496 12.62 -12.96 -9.41
C GLN A 496 13.41 -13.12 -8.11
N ALA A 497 13.78 -11.99 -7.50
CA ALA A 497 14.46 -11.90 -6.21
C ALA A 497 13.61 -11.17 -5.15
N GLY A 498 12.46 -10.61 -5.54
CA GLY A 498 11.47 -10.01 -4.64
C GLY A 498 10.29 -10.93 -4.31
N ASP A 499 9.81 -10.84 -3.08
CA ASP A 499 8.60 -11.53 -2.61
C ASP A 499 7.32 -10.74 -2.93
N PHE A 500 6.18 -11.18 -2.37
CA PHE A 500 4.86 -10.58 -2.62
C PHE A 500 4.74 -9.15 -2.09
N ASP A 501 5.52 -8.77 -1.08
CA ASP A 501 5.56 -7.43 -0.50
C ASP A 501 6.61 -6.55 -1.21
N GLY A 502 7.36 -7.11 -2.18
CA GLY A 502 8.47 -6.44 -2.84
C GLY A 502 9.77 -6.45 -2.02
N ASN A 503 9.83 -7.21 -0.92
CA ASN A 503 11.05 -7.33 -0.13
C ASN A 503 12.05 -8.25 -0.83
N MET A 504 13.33 -7.88 -0.77
CA MET A 504 14.42 -8.65 -1.38
C MET A 504 15.51 -8.97 -0.37
N TYR A 505 15.93 -10.23 -0.33
CA TYR A 505 17.09 -10.64 0.45
C TYR A 505 18.37 -10.48 -0.37
N LEU A 506 19.40 -9.90 0.26
CA LEU A 506 20.73 -9.73 -0.35
C LEU A 506 21.29 -11.01 -0.98
N ALA A 507 21.03 -12.16 -0.36
CA ALA A 507 21.49 -13.46 -0.88
C ALA A 507 20.85 -13.80 -2.23
N ASP A 508 19.58 -13.46 -2.43
CA ASP A 508 18.86 -13.77 -3.68
C ASP A 508 19.17 -12.73 -4.76
N GLN A 509 19.41 -11.47 -4.38
CA GLN A 509 19.98 -10.44 -5.26
C GLN A 509 21.31 -10.91 -5.88
N ILE A 510 22.26 -11.37 -5.04
CA ILE A 510 23.56 -11.85 -5.50
C ILE A 510 23.42 -13.07 -6.42
N LYS A 511 22.58 -14.05 -6.06
CA LYS A 511 22.32 -15.21 -6.92
C LYS A 511 21.75 -14.80 -8.28
N ALA A 512 20.85 -13.82 -8.31
CA ALA A 512 20.26 -13.32 -9.54
C ALA A 512 21.30 -12.63 -10.43
N ILE A 513 22.18 -11.80 -9.85
CA ILE A 513 23.30 -11.17 -10.58
C ILE A 513 24.22 -12.25 -11.16
N ASP A 514 24.69 -13.18 -10.33
CA ASP A 514 25.57 -14.27 -10.78
C ASP A 514 24.91 -15.18 -11.84
N TYR A 515 23.59 -15.39 -11.74
CA TYR A 515 22.83 -16.14 -12.74
C TYR A 515 22.70 -15.38 -14.06
N ALA A 516 22.49 -14.06 -14.02
CA ALA A 516 22.48 -13.21 -15.21
C ALA A 516 23.81 -13.31 -15.97
N VAL A 517 24.94 -13.29 -15.25
CA VAL A 517 26.28 -13.53 -15.83
C VAL A 517 26.35 -14.90 -16.50
N GLN A 518 25.86 -15.95 -15.84
CA GLN A 518 25.83 -17.30 -16.41
C GLN A 518 24.96 -17.43 -17.66
N GLN A 519 23.87 -16.66 -17.76
CA GLN A 519 23.02 -16.63 -18.96
C GLN A 519 23.63 -15.79 -20.10
N GLY A 520 24.72 -15.04 -19.86
CA GLY A 520 25.37 -14.21 -20.86
C GLY A 520 24.45 -13.10 -21.39
N VAL A 521 23.71 -12.45 -20.48
CA VAL A 521 22.86 -11.30 -20.85
C VAL A 521 23.70 -10.10 -21.27
N ASP A 522 23.08 -9.15 -21.96
CA ASP A 522 23.75 -7.92 -22.40
C ASP A 522 23.67 -6.81 -21.35
N VAL A 523 22.53 -6.74 -20.66
CA VAL A 523 22.23 -5.69 -19.69
C VAL A 523 21.55 -6.31 -18.47
N ILE A 524 21.87 -5.83 -17.28
CA ILE A 524 21.16 -6.11 -16.03
C ILE A 524 20.48 -4.81 -15.59
N ASN A 525 19.16 -4.84 -15.47
CA ASN A 525 18.37 -3.78 -14.85
C ASN A 525 18.07 -4.15 -13.39
N ILE A 526 18.36 -3.22 -12.47
CA ILE A 526 18.10 -3.33 -11.04
C ILE A 526 17.19 -2.16 -10.62
N SER A 527 15.94 -2.48 -10.31
CA SER A 527 14.95 -1.49 -9.85
C SER A 527 14.66 -1.62 -8.35
N TYR A 528 15.70 -1.91 -7.56
CA TYR A 528 15.69 -1.93 -6.10
C TYR A 528 16.87 -1.14 -5.53
N GLY A 529 16.78 -0.72 -4.28
CA GLY A 529 17.83 0.05 -3.61
C GLY A 529 17.81 -0.13 -2.09
N GLY A 530 18.98 0.06 -1.46
CA GLY A 530 19.13 0.05 -0.01
C GLY A 530 20.26 0.95 0.47
N THR A 531 20.16 1.45 1.71
CA THR A 531 21.12 2.43 2.27
C THR A 531 22.46 1.83 2.70
N THR A 532 22.62 0.50 2.66
CA THR A 532 23.80 -0.19 3.17
C THR A 532 24.53 -0.90 2.05
N SER A 533 25.80 -0.54 1.83
CA SER A 533 26.66 -1.23 0.87
C SER A 533 27.07 -2.62 1.36
N SER A 534 27.20 -3.57 0.43
CA SER A 534 27.70 -4.92 0.67
C SER A 534 28.94 -5.20 -0.19
N PRO A 535 30.09 -5.59 0.40
CA PRO A 535 31.27 -5.98 -0.37
C PRO A 535 31.04 -7.17 -1.31
N ILE A 536 30.15 -8.11 -0.93
CA ILE A 536 29.90 -9.32 -1.74
C ILE A 536 28.99 -9.00 -2.92
N GLU A 537 27.99 -8.14 -2.73
CA GLU A 537 27.14 -7.64 -3.82
C GLU A 537 27.97 -6.82 -4.82
N ARG A 538 28.79 -5.90 -4.33
CA ARG A 538 29.74 -5.13 -5.15
C ARG A 538 30.64 -6.03 -5.98
N GLN A 539 31.15 -7.12 -5.39
CA GLN A 539 32.01 -8.08 -6.10
C GLN A 539 31.25 -8.84 -7.19
N SER A 540 29.98 -9.22 -6.94
CA SER A 540 29.13 -9.89 -7.94
C SER A 540 28.80 -8.96 -9.11
N ILE A 541 28.48 -7.69 -8.82
CA ILE A 541 28.28 -6.64 -9.83
C ILE A 541 29.54 -6.38 -10.64
N GLN A 542 30.70 -6.24 -9.99
CA GLN A 542 31.96 -6.07 -10.69
C GLN A 542 32.26 -7.26 -11.60
N ASN A 543 31.98 -8.49 -11.16
CA ASN A 543 32.10 -9.67 -12.01
C ASN A 543 31.17 -9.63 -13.23
N ALA A 544 29.95 -9.07 -13.11
CA ALA A 544 29.10 -8.86 -14.28
C ALA A 544 29.72 -7.87 -15.28
N ILE A 545 30.23 -6.74 -14.78
CA ILE A 545 30.87 -5.70 -15.58
C ILE A 545 32.14 -6.22 -16.27
N ASP A 546 32.97 -6.99 -15.56
CA ASP A 546 34.19 -7.62 -16.10
C ASP A 546 33.87 -8.65 -17.21
N ASN A 547 32.64 -9.19 -17.23
CA ASN A 547 32.14 -10.07 -18.30
C ASN A 547 31.45 -9.28 -19.44
N GLY A 548 31.60 -7.95 -19.46
CA GLY A 548 31.07 -7.07 -20.51
C GLY A 548 29.57 -6.79 -20.39
N ILE A 549 28.96 -7.07 -19.23
CA ILE A 549 27.54 -6.86 -18.98
C ILE A 549 27.34 -5.47 -18.36
N ILE A 550 26.42 -4.69 -18.92
CA ILE A 550 26.12 -3.35 -18.42
C ILE A 550 25.13 -3.45 -17.27
N VAL A 551 25.41 -2.81 -16.15
CA VAL A 551 24.54 -2.80 -14.97
C VAL A 551 23.92 -1.42 -14.80
N VAL A 552 22.59 -1.35 -14.83
CA VAL A 552 21.80 -0.13 -14.71
C VAL A 552 20.93 -0.23 -13.47
N ALA A 553 20.98 0.76 -12.59
CA ALA A 553 20.24 0.72 -11.33
C ALA A 553 19.50 2.03 -11.02
N SER A 554 18.35 1.92 -10.34
CA SER A 554 17.55 3.06 -9.91
C SER A 554 18.23 3.82 -8.76
N ALA A 555 18.30 5.15 -8.86
CA ALA A 555 19.04 5.97 -7.90
C ALA A 555 18.43 6.06 -6.49
N GLY A 556 17.12 5.78 -6.35
CA GLY A 556 16.39 5.90 -5.09
C GLY A 556 15.28 6.96 -5.12
N ASN A 557 14.30 6.82 -4.23
CA ASN A 557 13.03 7.57 -4.27
C ASN A 557 12.77 8.43 -3.00
N SER A 558 13.83 8.82 -2.29
CA SER A 558 13.71 9.57 -1.01
C SER A 558 13.92 11.09 -1.16
N GLY A 559 14.20 11.59 -2.37
CA GLY A 559 14.42 13.01 -2.63
C GLY A 559 15.62 13.58 -1.86
N SER A 560 16.64 12.75 -1.59
CA SER A 560 17.74 13.11 -0.70
C SER A 560 19.11 12.94 -1.38
N SER A 561 20.18 13.35 -0.69
CA SER A 561 21.54 13.18 -1.17
C SER A 561 22.25 11.93 -0.64
N ALA A 562 21.50 11.01 -0.01
CA ALA A 562 22.10 9.77 0.48
C ALA A 562 22.49 8.85 -0.67
N TYR A 563 23.40 7.92 -0.42
CA TYR A 563 23.74 6.87 -1.37
C TYR A 563 22.81 5.69 -1.18
N GLU A 564 22.23 5.19 -2.27
CA GLU A 564 21.55 3.90 -2.31
C GLU A 564 22.35 2.93 -3.18
N TYR A 565 22.38 1.67 -2.74
CA TYR A 565 23.10 0.58 -3.37
C TYR A 565 22.08 -0.42 -3.94
N PRO A 566 22.33 -0.95 -5.15
CA PRO A 566 23.63 -0.94 -5.84
C PRO A 566 23.94 0.28 -6.71
N ALA A 567 23.00 1.22 -6.89
CA ALA A 567 23.17 2.35 -7.82
C ALA A 567 24.34 3.30 -7.50
N SER A 568 24.89 3.27 -6.30
CA SER A 568 26.05 4.08 -5.91
C SER A 568 27.39 3.32 -5.94
N TYR A 569 27.42 2.09 -6.46
CA TYR A 569 28.68 1.40 -6.73
C TYR A 569 29.36 1.97 -7.97
N ASP A 570 30.70 1.91 -7.98
CA ASP A 570 31.47 2.32 -9.15
C ASP A 570 31.13 1.42 -10.35
N ASN A 571 31.10 2.00 -11.54
CA ASN A 571 30.76 1.35 -12.81
C ASN A 571 29.32 0.80 -12.93
N VAL A 572 28.43 1.09 -11.96
CA VAL A 572 26.98 0.92 -12.11
C VAL A 572 26.40 2.23 -12.62
N LEU A 573 25.60 2.19 -13.69
CA LEU A 573 24.92 3.38 -14.19
C LEU A 573 23.76 3.75 -13.26
N SER A 574 23.94 4.83 -12.51
CA SER A 574 22.94 5.34 -11.55
C SER A 574 21.95 6.27 -12.24
N ILE A 575 20.68 5.88 -12.28
CA ILE A 575 19.66 6.60 -13.07
C ILE A 575 18.68 7.34 -12.16
N GLY A 576 18.75 8.67 -12.22
CA GLY A 576 17.77 9.57 -11.60
C GLY A 576 16.51 9.75 -12.44
N SER A 577 15.51 10.40 -11.85
CA SER A 577 14.18 10.58 -12.45
C SER A 577 13.90 12.05 -12.76
N ILE A 578 13.30 12.30 -13.93
CA ILE A 578 12.69 13.59 -14.29
C ILE A 578 11.18 13.48 -14.50
N SER A 579 10.53 14.64 -14.33
CA SER A 579 9.13 14.90 -14.64
C SER A 579 8.94 15.41 -16.07
N GLU A 580 7.69 15.48 -16.52
CA GLU A 580 7.31 15.85 -17.89
C GLU A 580 7.79 17.26 -18.31
N ASP A 581 7.95 18.17 -17.34
CA ASP A 581 8.49 19.52 -17.57
C ASP A 581 10.03 19.56 -17.69
N GLY A 582 10.69 18.42 -17.48
CA GLY A 582 12.14 18.26 -17.50
C GLY A 582 12.83 18.65 -16.20
N SER A 583 12.10 18.95 -15.12
CA SER A 583 12.69 19.08 -13.78
C SER A 583 13.06 17.70 -13.24
N VAL A 584 14.04 17.64 -12.34
CA VAL A 584 14.23 16.42 -11.52
C VAL A 584 12.97 16.18 -10.71
N SER A 585 12.52 14.93 -10.65
CA SER A 585 11.37 14.53 -9.84
C SER A 585 11.66 14.74 -8.37
N ASP A 586 10.69 15.23 -7.58
CA ASP A 586 10.90 15.57 -6.17
C ASP A 586 11.40 14.38 -5.31
N PHE A 587 11.02 13.16 -5.68
CA PHE A 587 11.47 11.94 -5.03
C PHE A 587 12.85 11.45 -5.49
N SER A 588 13.41 11.97 -6.58
CA SER A 588 14.67 11.45 -7.12
C SER A 588 15.84 11.75 -6.18
N GLN A 589 16.63 10.72 -5.89
CA GLN A 589 17.90 10.89 -5.20
C GLN A 589 18.86 11.77 -6.02
N HIS A 590 19.70 12.56 -5.34
CA HIS A 590 20.65 13.49 -5.97
C HIS A 590 22.00 13.52 -5.23
N ASN A 591 23.01 12.90 -5.81
CA ASN A 591 24.36 12.81 -5.26
C ASN A 591 25.38 12.72 -6.41
N ASP A 592 26.68 12.67 -6.09
CA ASP A 592 27.77 12.63 -7.07
C ASP A 592 27.87 11.29 -7.84
N LYS A 593 27.06 10.29 -7.49
CA LYS A 593 26.96 9.02 -8.20
C LYS A 593 25.87 8.99 -9.27
N ILE A 594 25.01 10.00 -9.36
CA ILE A 594 24.02 10.10 -10.47
C ILE A 594 24.77 10.25 -11.79
N ASP A 595 24.55 9.33 -12.73
CA ASP A 595 25.20 9.37 -14.04
C ASP A 595 24.30 9.99 -15.10
N PHE A 596 23.02 9.63 -15.11
CA PHE A 596 22.05 10.17 -16.05
C PHE A 596 20.69 10.30 -15.40
N VAL A 597 19.80 11.04 -16.06
CA VAL A 597 18.38 11.00 -15.76
C VAL A 597 17.58 10.47 -16.94
N ALA A 598 16.45 9.85 -16.63
CA ALA A 598 15.43 9.45 -17.59
C ALA A 598 14.04 9.76 -17.01
N PRO A 599 12.99 9.75 -17.84
CA PRO A 599 11.61 9.86 -17.36
C PRO A 599 11.35 8.86 -16.23
N GLY A 600 10.80 9.32 -15.11
CA GLY A 600 10.43 8.44 -14.00
C GLY A 600 9.22 8.89 -13.20
N ASN A 601 8.64 10.05 -13.52
CA ASN A 601 7.36 10.50 -12.98
C ASN A 601 6.25 10.34 -14.04
N ASN A 602 5.09 9.84 -13.61
CA ASN A 602 3.92 9.57 -14.42
C ASN A 602 4.23 8.73 -15.67
N ILE A 603 4.88 7.58 -15.46
CA ILE A 603 5.27 6.66 -16.53
C ILE A 603 4.15 5.66 -16.78
N TYR A 604 3.51 5.73 -17.95
CA TYR A 604 2.46 4.79 -18.33
C TYR A 604 3.04 3.44 -18.77
N THR A 605 2.79 2.37 -18.01
CA THR A 605 3.34 1.02 -18.22
C THR A 605 2.33 -0.10 -17.94
N THR A 606 2.73 -1.36 -18.16
CA THR A 606 1.95 -2.58 -17.90
C THR A 606 1.85 -2.90 -16.41
N ASN A 607 0.80 -3.58 -15.96
CA ASN A 607 0.71 -4.22 -14.65
C ASN A 607 0.00 -5.59 -14.78
N SER A 608 0.15 -6.47 -13.78
CA SER A 608 -0.40 -7.81 -13.74
C SER A 608 -1.89 -7.85 -14.08
N GLY A 609 -2.30 -8.87 -14.85
CA GLY A 609 -3.70 -9.06 -15.24
C GLY A 609 -4.15 -8.24 -16.46
N ASN A 610 -3.23 -7.91 -17.37
CA ASN A 610 -3.48 -7.04 -18.55
C ASN A 610 -3.94 -5.63 -18.17
N ILE A 611 -3.43 -5.12 -17.05
CA ILE A 611 -3.70 -3.77 -16.58
C ILE A 611 -2.61 -2.84 -17.11
N TYR A 612 -2.92 -1.55 -17.26
CA TYR A 612 -1.96 -0.53 -17.64
C TYR A 612 -2.22 0.72 -16.80
N GLU A 613 -1.19 1.27 -16.19
CA GLU A 613 -1.31 2.40 -15.27
C GLU A 613 -0.10 3.33 -15.33
N SER A 614 -0.25 4.51 -14.74
CA SER A 614 0.85 5.47 -14.58
C SER A 614 1.51 5.27 -13.22
N VAL A 615 2.84 5.26 -13.20
CA VAL A 615 3.64 5.01 -12.01
C VAL A 615 4.78 6.01 -11.84
N ASP A 616 5.23 6.16 -10.60
CA ASP A 616 6.32 7.04 -10.20
C ASP A 616 7.47 6.25 -9.58
N GLY A 617 8.70 6.60 -9.95
CA GLY A 617 9.92 6.08 -9.32
C GLY A 617 11.10 6.03 -10.27
N THR A 618 12.30 6.17 -9.71
CA THR A 618 13.57 5.87 -10.42
C THR A 618 13.63 4.41 -10.90
N SER A 619 12.82 3.52 -10.30
CA SER A 619 12.55 2.16 -10.76
C SER A 619 12.04 2.08 -12.21
N PHE A 620 11.50 3.16 -12.77
CA PHE A 620 11.04 3.27 -14.15
C PHE A 620 12.01 4.08 -15.04
N SER A 621 12.90 4.87 -14.45
CA SER A 621 13.98 5.55 -15.17
C SER A 621 15.10 4.57 -15.57
N ALA A 622 15.53 3.72 -14.64
CA ALA A 622 16.52 2.67 -14.89
C ALA A 622 16.17 1.75 -16.09
N PRO A 623 14.95 1.16 -16.17
CA PRO A 623 14.58 0.30 -17.30
C PRO A 623 14.51 1.04 -18.63
N ILE A 624 14.22 2.34 -18.64
CA ILE A 624 14.30 3.13 -19.88
C ILE A 624 15.73 3.12 -20.41
N VAL A 625 16.70 3.48 -19.56
CA VAL A 625 18.11 3.50 -19.94
C VAL A 625 18.60 2.09 -20.30
N ALA A 626 18.23 1.06 -19.54
CA ALA A 626 18.54 -0.32 -19.86
C ALA A 626 18.00 -0.75 -21.24
N GLY A 627 16.79 -0.31 -21.59
CA GLY A 627 16.20 -0.53 -22.91
C GLY A 627 16.98 0.15 -24.04
N VAL A 628 17.42 1.40 -23.84
CA VAL A 628 18.26 2.13 -24.81
C VAL A 628 19.61 1.44 -25.00
N ILE A 629 20.25 1.00 -23.93
CA ILE A 629 21.51 0.26 -24.00
C ILE A 629 21.33 -1.08 -24.72
N ALA A 630 20.20 -1.77 -24.50
CA ALA A 630 19.88 -2.97 -25.25
C ALA A 630 19.70 -2.70 -26.75
N LEU A 631 19.16 -1.55 -27.14
CA LEU A 631 19.11 -1.11 -28.54
C LEU A 631 20.51 -0.85 -29.11
N MET A 632 21.41 -0.21 -28.33
CA MET A 632 22.82 -0.03 -28.70
C MET A 632 23.54 -1.38 -28.92
N LYS A 633 23.36 -2.35 -28.00
CA LYS A 633 23.91 -3.71 -28.14
C LYS A 633 23.30 -4.50 -29.30
N ALA A 634 22.05 -4.22 -29.66
CA ALA A 634 21.38 -4.87 -30.79
C ALA A 634 21.95 -4.42 -32.15
N ILE A 635 22.38 -3.15 -32.27
CA ILE A 635 23.01 -2.62 -33.49
C ILE A 635 24.53 -2.88 -33.51
N ASN A 636 25.19 -2.91 -32.35
CA ASN A 636 26.60 -3.24 -32.23
C ASN A 636 26.89 -4.15 -31.02
N PRO A 637 26.95 -5.48 -31.23
CA PRO A 637 27.22 -6.47 -30.18
C PRO A 637 28.56 -6.32 -29.48
N ALA A 638 29.55 -5.74 -30.17
CA ALA A 638 30.93 -5.69 -29.73
C ALA A 638 31.20 -4.54 -28.75
N LEU A 639 30.27 -3.60 -28.60
CA LEU A 639 30.41 -2.48 -27.67
C LEU A 639 30.72 -2.97 -26.25
N THR A 640 31.80 -2.43 -25.71
CA THR A 640 32.20 -2.58 -24.32
C THR A 640 31.36 -1.68 -23.40
N PRO A 641 31.31 -1.95 -22.09
CA PRO A 641 30.66 -1.05 -21.14
C PRO A 641 31.20 0.38 -21.19
N ALA A 642 32.52 0.55 -21.39
CA ALA A 642 33.15 1.87 -21.51
C ALA A 642 32.66 2.65 -22.74
N GLU A 643 32.67 2.01 -23.92
CA GLU A 643 32.19 2.65 -25.17
C GLU A 643 30.70 3.02 -25.09
N ILE A 644 29.88 2.21 -24.41
CA ILE A 644 28.48 2.55 -24.15
C ILE A 644 28.36 3.77 -23.25
N ASN A 645 29.13 3.81 -22.16
CA ASN A 645 29.13 4.94 -21.24
C ASN A 645 29.57 6.23 -21.96
N ASP A 646 30.65 6.18 -22.74
CA ASP A 646 31.14 7.32 -23.50
C ASP A 646 30.13 7.81 -24.54
N ALA A 647 29.46 6.89 -25.25
CA ALA A 647 28.39 7.23 -26.18
C ALA A 647 27.20 7.90 -25.46
N LEU A 648 26.80 7.40 -24.30
CA LEU A 648 25.73 8.02 -23.49
C LEU A 648 26.14 9.41 -22.99
N ILE A 649 27.36 9.58 -22.47
CA ILE A 649 27.89 10.89 -22.02
C ILE A 649 27.91 11.88 -23.19
N GLY A 650 28.44 11.47 -24.34
CA GLY A 650 28.61 12.35 -25.51
C GLY A 650 27.30 12.75 -26.18
N THR A 651 26.20 12.05 -25.90
CA THR A 651 24.89 12.26 -26.55
C THR A 651 23.80 12.73 -25.59
N ALA A 652 24.03 12.68 -24.28
CA ALA A 652 23.10 13.18 -23.28
C ALA A 652 22.79 14.67 -23.48
N ILE A 653 21.53 15.02 -23.29
CA ILE A 653 21.06 16.40 -23.28
C ILE A 653 21.39 16.97 -21.89
N ASP A 654 22.46 17.76 -21.83
CA ASP A 654 22.89 18.46 -20.62
C ASP A 654 21.73 19.32 -20.03
N LYS A 655 21.49 19.13 -18.73
CA LYS A 655 20.45 19.79 -17.95
C LYS A 655 21.06 20.28 -16.65
N GLY A 656 20.57 21.42 -16.15
CA GLY A 656 21.08 21.98 -14.90
C GLY A 656 22.39 22.73 -15.13
N SER A 657 23.42 22.36 -14.37
CA SER A 657 24.75 22.99 -14.48
C SER A 657 25.52 22.34 -15.61
N THR A 658 26.35 23.12 -16.33
CA THR A 658 27.12 22.56 -17.45
C THR A 658 28.03 21.41 -17.00
N GLY A 659 27.91 20.28 -17.69
CA GLY A 659 28.66 19.05 -17.39
C GLY A 659 27.99 18.21 -16.29
N LYS A 660 28.72 17.23 -15.74
CA LYS A 660 28.15 16.36 -14.70
C LYS A 660 27.74 17.16 -13.46
N ASP A 661 26.49 17.03 -13.03
CA ASP A 661 26.02 17.55 -11.76
C ASP A 661 25.27 16.50 -10.92
N ASN A 662 25.05 16.79 -9.63
CA ASN A 662 24.50 15.82 -8.68
C ASN A 662 23.00 15.54 -8.87
N TYR A 663 22.31 16.30 -9.73
CA TYR A 663 20.85 16.22 -9.92
C TYR A 663 20.53 15.51 -11.24
N TYR A 664 21.18 15.93 -12.32
CA TYR A 664 20.94 15.45 -13.67
C TYR A 664 22.01 14.46 -14.14
N GLY A 665 23.11 14.29 -13.41
CA GLY A 665 24.27 13.56 -13.89
C GLY A 665 24.85 14.28 -15.12
N TYR A 666 25.17 13.53 -16.17
CA TYR A 666 25.54 14.06 -17.47
C TYR A 666 24.34 14.58 -18.29
N GLY A 667 23.11 14.39 -17.82
CA GLY A 667 21.91 14.92 -18.43
C GLY A 667 20.85 13.86 -18.75
N LEU A 668 19.85 14.28 -19.51
CA LEU A 668 18.79 13.42 -20.01
C LEU A 668 19.28 12.60 -21.20
N ILE A 669 19.08 11.28 -21.16
CA ILE A 669 19.45 10.41 -22.28
C ILE A 669 18.72 10.76 -23.60
N ASP A 670 19.47 10.85 -24.70
CA ASP A 670 18.94 10.93 -26.06
C ASP A 670 19.10 9.56 -26.75
N SER A 671 17.99 8.85 -26.93
CA SER A 671 18.01 7.48 -27.42
C SER A 671 18.42 7.39 -28.89
N PHE A 672 18.03 8.37 -29.71
CA PHE A 672 18.36 8.38 -31.13
C PHE A 672 19.86 8.65 -31.33
N GLU A 673 20.40 9.68 -30.68
CA GLU A 673 21.82 9.99 -30.82
C GLU A 673 22.70 8.92 -30.17
N ALA A 674 22.31 8.34 -29.02
CA ALA A 674 23.05 7.23 -28.41
C ALA A 674 23.11 5.98 -29.31
N VAL A 675 21.97 5.57 -29.89
CA VAL A 675 21.91 4.43 -30.82
C VAL A 675 22.69 4.69 -32.10
N LYS A 676 22.65 5.92 -32.61
CA LYS A 676 23.41 6.33 -33.79
C LYS A 676 24.91 6.35 -33.52
N ALA A 677 25.34 6.84 -32.36
CA ALA A 677 26.73 6.77 -31.92
C ALA A 677 27.19 5.30 -31.80
N ALA A 678 26.36 4.42 -31.25
CA ALA A 678 26.64 2.98 -31.15
C ALA A 678 26.83 2.28 -32.51
N ALA A 679 26.19 2.79 -33.57
CA ALA A 679 26.30 2.24 -34.93
C ALA A 679 27.58 2.66 -35.66
N VAL A 680 28.19 3.77 -35.24
CA VAL A 680 29.49 4.22 -35.76
C VAL A 680 30.55 3.55 -34.90
N THR A 681 31.30 2.62 -35.48
CA THR A 681 32.55 2.19 -34.84
C THR A 681 33.50 3.37 -34.90
N SER A 682 33.75 4.07 -33.79
CA SER A 682 35.08 4.65 -33.62
C SER A 682 36.01 3.44 -33.59
N PRO A 683 36.91 3.30 -34.58
CA PRO A 683 37.79 2.16 -34.58
C PRO A 683 38.59 2.19 -33.26
N SER A 684 38.66 1.05 -32.57
CA SER A 684 39.47 0.92 -31.35
C SER A 684 40.84 1.54 -31.61
N TYR A 685 41.30 2.42 -30.71
CA TYR A 685 42.52 3.22 -30.82
C TYR A 685 42.48 4.46 -31.73
N ASP A 686 41.30 4.94 -32.11
CA ASP A 686 41.13 6.32 -32.61
C ASP A 686 41.16 7.28 -31.40
N MET A 687 42.34 7.85 -31.17
CA MET A 687 42.61 8.72 -30.02
C MET A 687 42.31 10.18 -30.34
N ASN A 688 42.23 10.50 -31.64
CA ASN A 688 42.09 11.86 -32.12
C ASN A 688 40.68 12.19 -32.64
N ASP A 689 39.77 11.20 -32.61
CA ASP A 689 38.36 11.27 -33.00
C ASP A 689 38.19 11.70 -34.47
N ASP A 690 39.09 11.26 -35.36
CA ASP A 690 38.98 11.50 -36.81
C ASP A 690 38.40 10.30 -37.58
N ASP A 691 37.86 9.32 -36.85
CA ASP A 691 37.28 8.06 -37.32
C ASP A 691 38.30 7.18 -38.08
N ILE A 692 39.60 7.43 -37.93
CA ILE A 692 40.69 6.73 -38.62
C ILE A 692 41.80 6.37 -37.63
N VAL A 693 42.05 5.07 -37.42
CA VAL A 693 43.25 4.62 -36.69
C VAL A 693 44.47 4.73 -37.60
N ASP A 694 45.27 5.78 -37.41
CA ASP A 694 46.53 6.01 -38.11
C ASP A 694 47.63 6.60 -37.21
N ILE A 695 48.74 7.04 -37.81
CA ILE A 695 49.86 7.63 -37.09
C ILE A 695 49.50 8.89 -36.26
N ARG A 696 48.37 9.55 -36.55
CA ARG A 696 47.87 10.72 -35.82
C ARG A 696 47.39 10.35 -34.41
N ASP A 697 46.94 9.12 -34.19
CA ASP A 697 46.56 8.63 -32.88
C ASP A 697 47.76 8.47 -31.95
N LEU A 698 48.85 7.90 -32.47
CA LEU A 698 50.13 7.86 -31.76
C LEU A 698 50.66 9.27 -31.46
N LEU A 699 50.48 10.21 -32.39
CA LEU A 699 50.88 11.60 -32.19
C LEU A 699 50.02 12.29 -31.12
N PHE A 700 48.73 11.96 -31.05
CA PHE A 700 47.84 12.45 -30.00
C PHE A 700 48.31 11.94 -28.63
N ILE A 701 48.55 10.64 -28.46
CA ILE A 701 49.06 10.07 -27.20
C ILE A 701 50.43 10.67 -26.85
N ALA A 702 51.34 10.75 -27.82
CA ALA A 702 52.67 11.34 -27.63
C ALA A 702 52.59 12.80 -27.16
N SER A 703 51.58 13.55 -27.60
CA SER A 703 51.34 14.93 -27.16
C SER A 703 50.90 15.05 -25.70
N LYS A 704 50.45 13.95 -25.09
CA LYS A 704 49.92 13.86 -23.73
C LYS A 704 50.85 13.17 -22.74
N ILE A 705 52.01 12.67 -23.18
CA ILE A 705 53.01 12.02 -22.30
C ILE A 705 53.36 12.90 -21.10
N GLY A 706 53.29 12.32 -19.91
CA GLY A 706 53.54 13.00 -18.63
C GLY A 706 52.29 13.66 -18.03
N ALA A 707 51.14 13.55 -18.69
CA ALA A 707 49.85 13.79 -18.03
C ALA A 707 49.61 12.71 -16.98
N VAL A 708 49.18 13.15 -15.80
CA VAL A 708 48.70 12.27 -14.73
C VAL A 708 47.19 12.37 -14.75
N SER A 709 46.52 11.26 -15.03
CA SER A 709 45.06 11.19 -14.98
C SER A 709 44.64 11.12 -13.53
N THR A 710 43.87 12.11 -13.06
CA THR A 710 43.16 12.00 -11.77
C THR A 710 41.70 11.58 -11.97
N ASP A 711 41.36 11.20 -13.20
CA ASP A 711 40.03 10.90 -13.70
C ASP A 711 40.19 10.04 -14.96
N ASP A 712 39.38 9.00 -15.16
CA ASP A 712 39.50 8.04 -16.28
C ASP A 712 39.17 8.66 -17.67
N SER A 713 39.10 9.99 -17.76
CA SER A 713 38.63 10.75 -18.92
C SER A 713 39.73 11.15 -19.93
N ILE A 714 41.00 10.83 -19.67
CA ILE A 714 42.07 11.10 -20.65
C ILE A 714 42.16 9.93 -21.63
N LYS A 715 41.58 10.10 -22.84
CA LYS A 715 41.67 9.12 -23.95
C LYS A 715 43.09 8.63 -24.29
N ALA A 716 44.13 9.38 -23.90
CA ALA A 716 45.52 9.00 -24.12
C ALA A 716 46.10 8.03 -23.08
N ASP A 717 45.41 7.78 -21.96
CA ASP A 717 45.75 6.75 -20.97
C ASP A 717 45.03 5.46 -21.36
N VAL A 718 45.64 4.71 -22.28
CA VAL A 718 45.02 3.57 -22.97
C VAL A 718 45.07 2.32 -22.10
N ASN A 719 46.07 2.21 -21.23
CA ASN A 719 46.22 1.07 -20.32
C ASN A 719 45.56 1.30 -18.94
N HIS A 720 44.96 2.47 -18.73
CA HIS A 720 44.24 2.88 -17.53
C HIS A 720 45.09 2.78 -16.24
N ASP A 721 46.38 3.10 -16.33
CA ASP A 721 47.30 3.10 -15.18
C ASP A 721 47.42 4.47 -14.48
N ASN A 722 46.58 5.43 -14.89
CA ASN A 722 46.55 6.84 -14.46
C ASN A 722 47.79 7.65 -14.88
N GLN A 723 48.60 7.14 -15.80
CA GLN A 723 49.79 7.82 -16.32
C GLN A 723 49.90 7.67 -17.83
N VAL A 724 49.73 8.77 -18.57
CA VAL A 724 50.03 8.76 -20.00
C VAL A 724 51.54 8.66 -20.19
N ASN A 725 52.00 7.50 -20.62
CA ASN A 725 53.39 7.16 -20.76
C ASN A 725 53.66 6.33 -22.03
N ILE A 726 54.86 5.78 -22.15
CA ILE A 726 55.26 5.07 -23.37
C ILE A 726 54.57 3.71 -23.51
N LEU A 727 54.01 3.16 -22.43
CA LEU A 727 53.24 1.93 -22.45
C LEU A 727 51.90 2.13 -23.17
N ASP A 728 51.29 3.32 -23.08
CA ASP A 728 50.08 3.67 -23.84
C ASP A 728 50.32 3.74 -25.34
N LEU A 729 51.50 4.23 -25.75
CA LEU A 729 51.89 4.20 -27.17
C LEU A 729 52.03 2.77 -27.69
N LEU A 730 52.60 1.87 -26.90
CA LEU A 730 52.83 0.48 -27.31
C LEU A 730 51.51 -0.28 -27.47
N GLU A 731 50.49 0.04 -26.67
CA GLU A 731 49.15 -0.56 -26.78
C GLU A 731 48.47 -0.20 -28.11
N VAL A 732 48.71 1.02 -28.61
CA VAL A 732 48.15 1.51 -29.89
C VAL A 732 48.99 1.11 -31.10
N GLU A 733 50.31 1.03 -30.96
CA GLU A 733 51.24 0.72 -32.06
C GLU A 733 50.91 -0.60 -32.77
N ASP A 734 50.55 -1.64 -32.02
CA ASP A 734 50.20 -2.96 -32.56
C ASP A 734 48.89 -2.98 -33.36
N ASN A 735 48.11 -1.89 -33.29
CA ASN A 735 46.77 -1.78 -33.86
C ASN A 735 46.65 -0.75 -34.99
N ILE A 736 47.74 -0.06 -35.35
CA ILE A 736 47.75 0.92 -36.45
C ILE A 736 47.97 0.26 -37.80
N ASN A 737 47.06 0.56 -38.75
CA ASN A 737 47.30 0.29 -40.16
C ASN A 737 48.21 1.38 -40.74
N LEU A 738 49.44 1.00 -41.09
CA LEU A 738 50.44 1.86 -41.75
C LEU A 738 50.06 2.29 -43.18
#